data_AF-A0A919NXT2-F1
#
_entry.id   AF-A0A919NXT2-F1
#
_cell.length_a   1.000
_cell.length_b   1.000
_cell.length_c   1.000
_cell.angle_alpha   90.00
_cell.angle_beta   90.00
_cell.angle_gamma   90.00
#
_symmetry.space_group_name_H-M   'P 1'
#
loop_
_entity.id
_entity.type
_entity.pdbx_description
1 polymer ?
#
loop_
_entity_poly.entity_id
_entity_poly.type
_entity_poly.pdbx_seq_one_letter_code
_entity_poly.pdbx_strand_id
1 'polypeptide(L)'
;MVVTLFASILVVNGIVLGEFTQDGAVASTADTDQVPSAALKGGPVIQTDGKTTTTVTVPDKQIVLTFDDGPDPKYTPEILKVLAEYDVPATFFMIGSEISQHPDLVRQVRDAGHEIGIHTFTHPDLSTKNEWRREVEMQETQFALAGAAGVSSVIFRPPYSSTVQALDNSNWAVMSDMGGRGYLTVVNDLDSRDWESGATIADITKAVLPEDDAGAIVLFHDGGGDRSKTAEALATVIPELQQEGYTFTTVAKLTGMTTVNPAATGKERALGLGLVGAVRVARHVTGWFAALLLVVGILTVARLVIILVLGRRHARRKPPATPYTKPVTVVVPAYNEKECIADTLRSLAASTYPIRIVVVDDGSTDGTAEIAESLKLANVTVIWQPNSGKPAALNTGIANADTEVVIMMDGDTVFEPDTVRRLVQPFADPRVGAVAGNAKVANRQGMVALWQHIEYVVGFSIDRRAYDVAQCMATVPGAIGAFRQAALRQVGGLSDDTLAEDTDLTIAIIRTGWRVVYEEHARAWTEAPTTMSQLWRQRYRWSYGTMQAMWKHRRALVEKGTFGRRGLLNLAIFQTLLPLLSPLIDVFLIYGLFFLNPLETLAAWLGMLAVQALSTIYAFRLDKESLKPLWRLPLQQFVYRQVMYLVLIQSTLAALGGIRLGWQKLRRTGGLEALLGQRVN
;
A
#
# COMPACT_ATOMS: atom_id res chain seq x y z
N MET A 1 15.46 -12.82 5.34
CA MET A 1 14.68 -13.99 4.89
C MET A 1 13.26 -13.61 4.47
N VAL A 2 12.39 -13.10 5.35
CA VAL A 2 10.99 -12.73 4.99
C VAL A 2 10.90 -11.67 3.89
N VAL A 3 11.70 -10.60 3.98
CA VAL A 3 11.74 -9.54 2.94
C VAL A 3 12.20 -10.10 1.59
N THR A 4 13.24 -10.94 1.59
CA THR A 4 13.76 -11.58 0.38
C THR A 4 12.73 -12.51 -0.24
N LEU A 5 12.06 -13.34 0.58
CA LEU A 5 11.00 -14.24 0.11
C LEU A 5 9.83 -13.45 -0.50
N PHE A 6 9.41 -12.38 0.15
CA PHE A 6 8.34 -11.52 -0.37
C PHE A 6 8.74 -10.82 -1.67
N ALA A 7 9.97 -10.30 -1.75
CA ALA A 7 10.50 -9.73 -2.99
C ALA A 7 10.57 -10.76 -4.12
N SER A 8 11.01 -12.00 -3.84
CA SER A 8 11.02 -13.09 -4.82
C SER A 8 9.60 -13.44 -5.29
N ILE A 9 8.62 -13.49 -4.39
CA ILE A 9 7.21 -13.70 -4.73
C ILE A 9 6.71 -12.60 -5.66
N LEU A 10 6.99 -11.33 -5.35
CA LEU A 10 6.62 -10.21 -6.19
C LEU A 10 7.27 -10.31 -7.57
N VAL A 11 8.58 -10.59 -7.65
CA VAL A 11 9.28 -10.73 -8.93
C VAL A 11 8.70 -11.86 -9.78
N VAL A 12 8.44 -13.04 -9.19
CA VAL A 12 7.79 -14.15 -9.91
C VAL A 12 6.42 -13.73 -10.44
N ASN A 13 5.60 -13.11 -9.59
CA ASN A 13 4.28 -12.65 -10.00
C ASN A 13 4.35 -11.58 -11.11
N GLY A 14 5.33 -10.67 -11.02
CA GLY A 14 5.52 -9.60 -11.99
C GLY A 14 6.04 -10.08 -13.34
N ILE A 15 6.90 -11.10 -13.36
CA ILE A 15 7.36 -11.72 -14.62
C ILE A 15 6.22 -12.47 -15.30
N VAL A 16 5.39 -13.17 -14.52
CA VAL A 16 4.27 -13.96 -15.07
C VAL A 16 3.12 -13.08 -15.55
N LEU A 17 2.81 -11.98 -14.85
CA LEU A 17 1.73 -11.07 -15.20
C LEU A 17 2.15 -9.91 -16.11
N GLY A 18 3.41 -9.86 -16.56
CA GLY A 18 3.84 -8.83 -17.49
C GLY A 18 2.95 -8.86 -18.72
N GLU A 19 2.23 -7.78 -19.01
CA GLU A 19 1.40 -7.67 -20.21
C GLU A 19 2.30 -7.93 -21.42
N PHE A 20 1.99 -8.97 -22.18
CA PHE A 20 2.64 -9.21 -23.47
C PHE A 20 1.94 -8.40 -24.56
N THR A 21 2.71 -7.98 -25.55
CA THR A 21 2.16 -7.34 -26.74
C THR A 21 1.37 -8.37 -27.53
N GLN A 22 0.14 -8.02 -27.90
CA GLN A 22 -0.65 -8.80 -28.86
C GLN A 22 0.09 -8.89 -30.18
N ASP A 23 -0.17 -9.94 -30.95
CA ASP A 23 0.28 -10.07 -32.34
C ASP A 23 -0.26 -8.91 -33.17
N GLY A 24 0.52 -7.83 -33.21
CA GLY A 24 0.12 -6.54 -33.75
C GLY A 24 1.36 -5.78 -34.16
N ALA A 25 1.76 -6.01 -35.42
CA ALA A 25 2.77 -5.29 -36.17
C ALA A 25 4.26 -5.55 -35.80
N VAL A 26 4.81 -6.64 -36.34
CA VAL A 26 6.16 -6.59 -36.89
C VAL A 26 6.07 -7.03 -38.36
N ALA A 27 5.86 -6.07 -39.25
CA ALA A 27 6.05 -6.33 -40.67
C ALA A 27 7.53 -6.65 -40.90
N SER A 28 7.83 -7.85 -41.40
CA SER A 28 9.17 -8.20 -41.85
C SER A 28 9.60 -7.21 -42.93
N THR A 29 10.71 -6.51 -42.68
CA THR A 29 11.38 -5.63 -43.66
C THR A 29 12.79 -6.14 -43.97
N ALA A 30 13.08 -7.41 -43.72
CA ALA A 30 14.43 -7.96 -43.81
C ALA A 30 14.61 -8.89 -45.02
N ASP A 31 15.85 -9.01 -45.48
CA ASP A 31 16.25 -9.90 -46.57
C ASP A 31 15.96 -11.37 -46.24
N THR A 32 15.71 -12.17 -47.29
CA THR A 32 15.44 -13.62 -47.21
C THR A 32 16.54 -14.46 -47.86
N ASP A 33 17.71 -13.88 -48.14
CA ASP A 33 18.79 -14.50 -48.92
C ASP A 33 19.44 -15.71 -48.20
N GLN A 34 19.25 -15.83 -46.88
CA GLN A 34 19.72 -16.96 -46.07
C GLN A 34 18.64 -18.02 -45.84
N VAL A 35 17.40 -17.77 -46.26
CA VAL A 35 16.28 -18.69 -46.12
C VAL A 35 16.26 -19.66 -47.32
N PRO A 36 16.38 -20.98 -47.11
CA PRO A 36 16.34 -21.95 -48.21
C PRO A 36 15.03 -21.84 -49.00
N SER A 37 15.11 -21.97 -50.32
CA SER A 37 13.90 -21.99 -51.16
C SER A 37 12.92 -23.11 -50.78
N ALA A 38 13.40 -24.19 -50.16
CA ALA A 38 12.57 -25.29 -49.68
C ALA A 38 11.68 -24.89 -48.47
N ALA A 39 12.12 -23.90 -47.67
CA ALA A 39 11.29 -23.30 -46.62
C ALA A 39 10.33 -22.27 -47.21
N LEU A 40 10.82 -21.34 -48.05
CA LEU A 40 9.99 -20.26 -48.63
C LEU A 40 8.87 -20.74 -49.55
N LYS A 41 9.04 -21.91 -50.20
CA LYS A 41 8.06 -22.49 -51.14
C LYS A 41 7.49 -23.82 -50.65
N GLY A 42 7.85 -24.22 -49.43
CA GLY A 42 7.44 -25.48 -48.82
C GLY A 42 6.11 -25.36 -48.10
N GLY A 43 5.76 -26.42 -47.36
CA GLY A 43 4.61 -26.41 -46.48
C GLY A 43 4.86 -25.72 -45.13
N PRO A 44 3.77 -25.48 -44.36
CA PRO A 44 3.78 -24.71 -43.11
C PRO A 44 4.40 -25.43 -41.91
N VAL A 45 4.75 -26.71 -42.05
CA VAL A 45 5.47 -27.47 -41.02
C VAL A 45 6.92 -27.61 -41.45
N ILE A 46 7.84 -27.00 -40.70
CA ILE A 46 9.24 -26.82 -41.09
C ILE A 46 10.15 -27.50 -40.06
N GLN A 47 10.96 -28.44 -40.55
CA GLN A 47 12.06 -29.04 -39.81
C GLN A 47 13.38 -28.59 -40.43
N THR A 48 14.23 -27.93 -39.64
CA THR A 48 15.53 -27.46 -40.10
C THR A 48 16.58 -27.48 -38.99
N ASP A 49 17.80 -27.88 -39.29
CA ASP A 49 18.96 -27.75 -38.38
C ASP A 49 19.96 -26.70 -38.90
N GLY A 50 19.52 -25.86 -39.84
CA GLY A 50 20.36 -24.88 -40.55
C GLY A 50 21.22 -25.47 -41.66
N LYS A 51 21.28 -26.81 -41.80
CA LYS A 51 22.01 -27.51 -42.88
C LYS A 51 21.06 -28.25 -43.81
N THR A 52 20.06 -28.88 -43.23
CA THR A 52 19.01 -29.64 -43.90
C THR A 52 17.68 -29.00 -43.58
N THR A 53 16.80 -28.93 -44.57
CA THR A 53 15.46 -28.36 -44.41
C THR A 53 14.47 -29.26 -45.12
N THR A 54 13.47 -29.71 -44.37
CA THR A 54 12.33 -30.47 -44.88
C THR A 54 11.06 -29.78 -44.44
N THR A 55 10.08 -29.74 -45.35
CA THR A 55 8.77 -29.14 -45.09
C THR A 55 7.67 -30.14 -45.37
N VAL A 56 6.54 -30.00 -44.67
CA VAL A 56 5.34 -30.82 -44.87
C VAL A 56 4.17 -29.92 -45.20
N THR A 57 3.55 -30.18 -46.36
CA THR A 57 2.34 -29.50 -46.83
C THR A 57 1.11 -30.27 -46.36
N VAL A 58 0.04 -29.55 -46.04
CA VAL A 58 -1.24 -30.14 -45.70
C VAL A 58 -1.90 -30.70 -46.97
N PRO A 59 -2.32 -31.97 -47.01
CA PRO A 59 -3.01 -32.53 -48.17
C PRO A 59 -4.32 -31.79 -48.47
N ASP A 60 -4.71 -31.76 -49.74
CA ASP A 60 -5.99 -31.21 -50.19
C ASP A 60 -7.16 -31.76 -49.38
N LYS A 61 -8.15 -30.91 -49.10
CA LYS A 61 -9.30 -31.20 -48.24
C LYS A 61 -8.94 -31.64 -46.81
N GLN A 62 -7.78 -31.26 -46.28
CA GLN A 62 -7.44 -31.40 -44.86
C GLN A 62 -7.15 -30.07 -44.19
N ILE A 63 -7.61 -29.92 -42.94
CA ILE A 63 -7.41 -28.73 -42.11
C ILE A 63 -6.77 -29.12 -40.79
N VAL A 64 -5.76 -28.35 -40.38
CA VAL A 64 -5.24 -28.38 -39.01
C VAL A 64 -5.65 -27.07 -38.33
N LEU A 65 -6.54 -27.14 -37.34
CA LEU A 65 -6.91 -25.97 -36.54
C LEU A 65 -5.87 -25.73 -35.44
N THR A 66 -5.39 -24.51 -35.35
CA THR A 66 -4.39 -24.11 -34.36
C THR A 66 -4.80 -22.87 -33.58
N PHE A 67 -4.40 -22.80 -32.31
CA PHE A 67 -4.76 -21.74 -31.38
C PHE A 67 -3.53 -21.18 -30.66
N ASP A 68 -3.35 -19.86 -30.69
CA ASP A 68 -2.22 -19.17 -30.02
C ASP A 68 -2.70 -18.34 -28.81
N ASP A 69 -1.73 -17.93 -27.99
CA ASP A 69 -1.83 -17.06 -26.80
C ASP A 69 -2.49 -17.63 -25.53
N GLY A 70 -3.16 -18.77 -25.60
CA GLY A 70 -3.81 -19.38 -24.44
C GLY A 70 -2.87 -20.10 -23.47
N PRO A 71 -3.43 -20.73 -22.43
CA PRO A 71 -4.87 -20.87 -22.18
C PRO A 71 -5.48 -19.69 -21.41
N ASP A 72 -6.59 -19.14 -21.93
CA ASP A 72 -7.39 -18.12 -21.25
C ASP A 72 -8.56 -18.76 -20.49
N PRO A 73 -8.80 -18.40 -19.21
CA PRO A 73 -9.85 -19.01 -18.39
C PRO A 73 -11.28 -18.73 -18.85
N LYS A 74 -11.49 -17.77 -19.76
CA LYS A 74 -12.78 -17.42 -20.35
C LYS A 74 -12.94 -18.06 -21.74
N TYR A 75 -11.97 -17.88 -22.63
CA TYR A 75 -12.14 -18.23 -24.05
C TYR A 75 -11.76 -19.67 -24.42
N THR A 76 -10.67 -20.22 -23.87
CA THR A 76 -10.28 -21.62 -24.16
C THR A 76 -11.41 -22.62 -23.83
N PRO A 77 -12.15 -22.52 -22.71
CA PRO A 77 -13.29 -23.42 -22.46
C PRO A 77 -14.43 -23.30 -23.48
N GLU A 78 -14.70 -22.09 -23.99
CA GLU A 78 -15.72 -21.86 -25.02
C GLU A 78 -15.31 -22.50 -26.34
N ILE A 79 -14.03 -22.37 -26.73
CA ILE A 79 -13.46 -23.01 -27.93
C ILE A 79 -13.49 -24.53 -27.80
N LEU A 80 -13.05 -25.09 -26.66
CA LEU A 80 -13.08 -26.53 -26.41
C LEU A 80 -14.50 -27.11 -26.54
N LYS A 81 -15.52 -26.35 -26.11
CA LYS A 81 -16.91 -26.77 -26.26
C LYS A 81 -17.32 -26.88 -27.73
N VAL A 82 -16.94 -25.90 -28.56
CA VAL A 82 -17.24 -25.92 -30.00
C VAL A 82 -16.50 -27.06 -30.69
N LEU A 83 -15.22 -27.27 -30.38
CA LEU A 83 -14.43 -28.38 -30.94
C LEU A 83 -15.04 -29.74 -30.58
N ALA A 84 -15.49 -29.91 -29.33
CA ALA A 84 -16.16 -31.13 -28.89
C ALA A 84 -17.53 -31.35 -29.54
N GLU A 85 -18.28 -30.27 -29.83
CA GLU A 85 -19.58 -30.35 -30.51
C GLU A 85 -19.46 -30.92 -31.93
N TYR A 86 -18.37 -30.58 -32.62
CA TYR A 86 -18.13 -31.00 -34.01
C TYR A 86 -17.11 -32.14 -34.16
N ASP A 87 -16.63 -32.72 -33.05
CA ASP A 87 -15.61 -33.79 -32.99
C ASP A 87 -14.32 -33.45 -33.77
N VAL A 88 -13.83 -32.21 -33.58
CA VAL A 88 -12.67 -31.68 -34.30
C VAL A 88 -11.43 -31.66 -33.40
N PRO A 89 -10.33 -32.34 -33.78
CA PRO A 89 -9.05 -32.19 -33.10
C PRO A 89 -8.39 -30.85 -33.45
N ALA A 90 -7.51 -30.36 -32.57
CA ALA A 90 -6.84 -29.07 -32.72
C ALA A 90 -5.48 -29.09 -32.01
N THR A 91 -4.66 -28.08 -32.28
CA THR A 91 -3.33 -27.89 -31.70
C THR A 91 -3.21 -26.51 -31.05
N PHE A 92 -2.94 -26.45 -29.75
CA PHE A 92 -2.86 -25.19 -28.98
C PHE A 92 -1.40 -24.82 -28.71
N PHE A 93 -0.88 -23.74 -29.30
CA PHE A 93 0.43 -23.18 -28.96
C PHE A 93 0.28 -22.24 -27.78
N MET A 94 0.64 -22.74 -26.60
CA MET A 94 0.37 -22.05 -25.35
C MET A 94 1.58 -21.27 -24.83
N ILE A 95 1.30 -20.15 -24.18
CA ILE A 95 2.30 -19.34 -23.48
C ILE A 95 2.59 -19.96 -22.10
N GLY A 96 3.86 -20.10 -21.74
CA GLY A 96 4.30 -20.73 -20.49
C GLY A 96 3.83 -20.04 -19.21
N SER A 97 3.72 -18.71 -19.21
CA SER A 97 3.13 -17.95 -18.11
C SER A 97 1.66 -18.32 -17.91
N GLU A 98 0.89 -18.42 -18.99
CA GLU A 98 -0.54 -18.81 -18.96
C GLU A 98 -0.72 -20.28 -18.56
N ILE A 99 0.13 -21.19 -19.04
CA ILE A 99 0.19 -22.59 -18.57
C ILE A 99 0.39 -22.63 -17.05
N SER A 100 1.29 -21.80 -16.53
CA SER A 100 1.62 -21.76 -15.09
C SER A 100 0.48 -21.18 -14.25
N GLN A 101 -0.28 -20.25 -14.80
CA GLN A 101 -1.44 -19.65 -14.15
C GLN A 101 -2.68 -20.55 -14.20
N HIS A 102 -2.87 -21.28 -15.30
CA HIS A 102 -4.06 -22.06 -15.60
C HIS A 102 -3.76 -23.54 -15.87
N PRO A 103 -3.00 -24.24 -15.01
CA PRO A 103 -2.54 -25.62 -15.26
C PRO A 103 -3.69 -26.65 -15.34
N ASP A 104 -4.83 -26.34 -14.73
CA ASP A 104 -6.01 -27.21 -14.76
C ASP A 104 -6.70 -27.16 -16.13
N LEU A 105 -6.61 -26.04 -16.86
CA LEU A 105 -7.16 -25.87 -18.19
C LEU A 105 -6.26 -26.53 -19.25
N VAL A 106 -4.94 -26.47 -19.09
CA VAL A 106 -3.98 -27.22 -19.91
C VAL A 106 -4.26 -28.73 -19.85
N ARG A 107 -4.58 -29.26 -18.65
CA ARG A 107 -5.00 -30.66 -18.51
C ARG A 107 -6.30 -30.96 -19.26
N GLN A 108 -7.28 -30.05 -19.21
CA GLN A 108 -8.52 -30.21 -19.97
C GLN A 108 -8.28 -30.27 -21.48
N VAL A 109 -7.43 -29.39 -22.01
CA VAL A 109 -7.06 -29.41 -23.44
C VAL A 109 -6.42 -30.76 -23.83
N ARG A 110 -5.45 -31.24 -23.05
CA ARG A 110 -4.82 -32.55 -23.26
C ARG A 110 -5.82 -33.70 -23.16
N ASP A 111 -6.66 -33.69 -22.12
CA ASP A 111 -7.60 -34.79 -21.83
C ASP A 111 -8.75 -34.86 -22.85
N ALA A 112 -9.06 -33.73 -23.51
CA ALA A 112 -9.96 -33.67 -24.66
C ALA A 112 -9.31 -34.19 -25.97
N GLY A 113 -8.03 -34.56 -25.96
CA GLY A 113 -7.33 -35.17 -27.10
C GLY A 113 -6.68 -34.17 -28.05
N HIS A 114 -6.58 -32.89 -27.67
CA HIS A 114 -5.90 -31.87 -28.46
C HIS A 114 -4.38 -31.89 -28.22
N GLU A 115 -3.63 -31.43 -29.21
CA GLU A 115 -2.17 -31.28 -29.13
C GLU A 115 -1.80 -29.95 -28.48
N ILE A 116 -0.63 -29.90 -27.84
CA ILE A 116 -0.11 -28.69 -27.20
C ILE A 116 1.28 -28.38 -27.75
N GLY A 117 1.45 -27.18 -28.29
CA GLY A 117 2.72 -26.61 -28.73
C GLY A 117 3.25 -25.54 -27.80
N ILE A 118 4.52 -25.18 -27.99
CA ILE A 118 5.18 -24.11 -27.26
C ILE A 118 5.06 -22.79 -28.01
N HIS A 119 4.64 -21.75 -27.28
CA HIS A 119 4.60 -20.36 -27.75
C HIS A 119 5.43 -19.42 -26.85
N THR A 120 6.57 -19.90 -26.34
CA THR A 120 7.47 -19.23 -25.38
C THR A 120 6.85 -18.98 -24.00
N PHE A 121 7.63 -18.50 -23.01
CA PHE A 121 7.15 -18.35 -21.64
C PHE A 121 6.49 -16.99 -21.39
N THR A 122 7.05 -15.91 -21.96
CA THR A 122 6.57 -14.52 -21.80
C THR A 122 6.22 -13.82 -23.12
N HIS A 123 6.05 -14.58 -24.20
CA HIS A 123 5.68 -14.08 -25.54
C HIS A 123 6.63 -13.02 -26.17
N PRO A 124 7.98 -13.09 -26.00
CA PRO A 124 8.87 -12.16 -26.68
C PRO A 124 9.05 -12.51 -28.17
N ASP A 125 9.33 -11.51 -28.98
CA ASP A 125 9.93 -11.72 -30.31
C ASP A 125 11.34 -12.31 -30.13
N LEU A 126 11.47 -13.61 -30.43
CA LEU A 126 12.72 -14.38 -30.27
C LEU A 126 13.84 -13.88 -31.18
N SER A 127 13.52 -13.24 -32.32
CA SER A 127 14.53 -12.71 -33.25
C SER A 127 15.35 -11.58 -32.62
N THR A 128 14.75 -10.86 -31.66
CA THR A 128 15.39 -9.77 -30.91
C THR A 128 16.16 -10.23 -29.69
N LYS A 129 16.11 -11.53 -29.33
CA LYS A 129 16.67 -12.05 -28.08
C LYS A 129 17.97 -12.81 -28.32
N ASN A 130 18.85 -12.75 -27.33
CA ASN A 130 20.08 -13.55 -27.33
C ASN A 130 19.77 -15.04 -27.07
N GLU A 131 20.73 -15.91 -27.36
CA GLU A 131 20.59 -17.37 -27.20
C GLU A 131 20.16 -17.78 -25.79
N TRP A 132 20.78 -17.21 -24.76
CA TRP A 132 20.44 -17.52 -23.37
C TRP A 132 18.97 -17.23 -23.05
N ARG A 133 18.45 -16.07 -23.46
CA ARG A 133 17.05 -15.72 -23.21
C ARG A 133 16.11 -16.65 -23.98
N ARG A 134 16.40 -16.96 -25.25
CA ARG A 134 15.62 -17.92 -26.05
C ARG A 134 15.55 -19.28 -25.37
N GLU A 135 16.67 -19.80 -24.88
CA GLU A 135 16.71 -21.08 -24.16
C GLU A 135 15.84 -21.04 -22.90
N VAL A 136 15.91 -19.98 -22.10
CA VAL A 136 15.08 -19.83 -20.89
C VAL A 136 13.60 -19.81 -21.24
N GLU A 137 13.17 -19.05 -22.25
CA GLU A 137 11.77 -19.01 -22.69
C GLU A 137 11.23 -20.40 -23.05
N MET A 138 12.02 -21.18 -23.80
CA MET A 138 11.62 -22.51 -24.23
C MET A 138 11.63 -23.50 -23.05
N GLN A 139 12.68 -23.48 -22.25
CA GLN A 139 12.85 -24.41 -21.13
C GLN A 139 11.83 -24.18 -20.01
N GLU A 140 11.54 -22.92 -19.66
CA GLU A 140 10.52 -22.60 -18.66
C GLU A 140 9.12 -23.02 -19.14
N THR A 141 8.83 -22.89 -20.43
CA THR A 141 7.56 -23.36 -21.02
C THR A 141 7.46 -24.88 -20.97
N GLN A 142 8.54 -25.60 -21.28
CA GLN A 142 8.58 -27.06 -21.11
C GLN A 142 8.33 -27.49 -19.66
N PHE A 143 8.96 -26.82 -18.69
CA PHE A 143 8.72 -27.09 -17.28
C PHE A 143 7.27 -26.76 -16.87
N ALA A 144 6.72 -25.65 -17.34
CA ALA A 144 5.32 -25.30 -17.09
C ALA A 144 4.39 -26.41 -17.60
N LEU A 145 4.60 -26.89 -18.83
CA LEU A 145 3.80 -27.97 -19.43
C LEU A 145 3.98 -29.30 -18.69
N ALA A 146 5.21 -29.64 -18.30
CA ALA A 146 5.51 -30.82 -17.51
C ALA A 146 4.83 -30.78 -16.13
N GLY A 147 4.78 -29.60 -15.50
CA GLY A 147 4.11 -29.39 -14.21
C GLY A 147 2.59 -29.37 -14.32
N ALA A 148 2.06 -28.77 -15.37
CA ALA A 148 0.62 -28.63 -15.60
C ALA A 148 0.00 -29.96 -16.04
N ALA A 149 0.54 -30.58 -17.09
CA ALA A 149 -0.06 -31.71 -17.78
C ALA A 149 0.87 -32.93 -17.89
N GLY A 150 2.05 -32.94 -17.25
CA GLY A 150 2.90 -34.13 -17.20
C GLY A 150 3.47 -34.58 -18.55
N VAL A 151 3.44 -33.71 -19.56
CA VAL A 151 3.95 -33.93 -20.92
C VAL A 151 4.96 -32.83 -21.27
N SER A 152 5.77 -33.05 -22.29
CA SER A 152 6.53 -32.00 -22.97
C SER A 152 5.94 -31.76 -24.35
N SER A 153 6.48 -30.81 -25.12
CA SER A 153 6.11 -30.63 -26.52
C SER A 153 7.33 -30.61 -27.42
N VAL A 154 7.22 -31.21 -28.60
CA VAL A 154 8.27 -31.16 -29.64
C VAL A 154 7.92 -30.19 -30.76
N ILE A 155 6.75 -29.56 -30.72
CA ILE A 155 6.32 -28.56 -31.69
C ILE A 155 6.36 -27.16 -31.07
N PHE A 156 6.74 -26.18 -31.87
CA PHE A 156 6.79 -24.79 -31.44
C PHE A 156 6.34 -23.85 -32.56
N ARG A 157 5.76 -22.73 -32.16
CA ARG A 157 5.45 -21.60 -33.05
C ARG A 157 6.10 -20.34 -32.48
N PRO A 158 6.93 -19.62 -33.24
CA PRO A 158 7.50 -18.37 -32.77
C PRO A 158 6.42 -17.27 -32.71
N PRO A 159 6.37 -16.47 -31.62
CA PRO A 159 5.56 -15.25 -31.58
C PRO A 159 5.82 -14.33 -32.77
N TYR A 160 4.78 -13.65 -33.27
CA TYR A 160 4.83 -12.67 -34.38
C TYR A 160 5.31 -13.18 -35.76
N SER A 161 5.70 -14.45 -35.90
CA SER A 161 6.15 -15.04 -37.17
C SER A 161 5.30 -16.25 -37.52
N SER A 162 4.08 -15.96 -37.95
CA SER A 162 3.01 -16.95 -38.06
C SER A 162 2.84 -17.53 -39.46
N THR A 163 3.44 -16.99 -40.54
CA THR A 163 3.29 -17.53 -41.90
C THR A 163 4.60 -17.84 -42.61
N VAL A 164 4.57 -18.74 -43.60
CA VAL A 164 5.73 -19.04 -44.47
C VAL A 164 6.20 -17.79 -45.21
N GLN A 165 5.27 -16.92 -45.60
CA GLN A 165 5.56 -15.68 -46.34
C GLN A 165 6.18 -14.60 -45.45
N ALA A 166 6.04 -14.70 -44.13
CA ALA A 166 6.67 -13.81 -43.16
C ALA A 166 8.07 -14.25 -42.72
N LEU A 167 8.61 -15.33 -43.31
CA LEU A 167 9.96 -15.80 -43.04
C LEU A 167 11.02 -14.84 -43.58
N ASP A 168 11.95 -14.45 -42.72
CA ASP A 168 13.16 -13.69 -43.07
C ASP A 168 14.40 -14.31 -42.41
N ASN A 169 15.57 -13.76 -42.69
CA ASN A 169 16.84 -14.26 -42.15
C ASN A 169 16.86 -14.31 -40.61
N SER A 170 16.18 -13.39 -39.93
CA SER A 170 16.18 -13.30 -38.46
C SER A 170 15.34 -14.42 -37.86
N ASN A 171 14.12 -14.60 -38.37
CA ASN A 171 13.22 -15.69 -37.97
C ASN A 171 13.80 -17.05 -38.36
N TRP A 172 14.46 -17.15 -39.51
CA TRP A 172 15.11 -18.38 -39.96
C TRP A 172 16.25 -18.83 -39.04
N ALA A 173 17.03 -17.89 -38.49
CA ALA A 173 18.05 -18.20 -37.51
C ALA A 173 17.45 -18.76 -36.20
N VAL A 174 16.27 -18.28 -35.79
CA VAL A 174 15.53 -18.84 -34.65
C VAL A 174 15.05 -20.25 -34.97
N MET A 175 14.43 -20.48 -36.13
CA MET A 175 13.93 -21.80 -36.53
C MET A 175 15.05 -22.83 -36.66
N SER A 176 16.20 -22.44 -37.21
CA SER A 176 17.37 -23.31 -37.33
C SER A 176 17.97 -23.69 -35.97
N ASP A 177 18.04 -22.74 -35.03
CA ASP A 177 18.47 -23.01 -33.66
C ASP A 177 17.48 -23.95 -32.93
N MET A 178 16.17 -23.68 -33.04
CA MET A 178 15.14 -24.51 -32.42
C MET A 178 15.09 -25.93 -32.99
N GLY A 179 15.21 -26.09 -34.31
CA GLY A 179 15.26 -27.42 -34.91
C GLY A 179 16.57 -28.16 -34.64
N GLY A 180 17.70 -27.46 -34.46
CA GLY A 180 18.93 -28.03 -33.91
C GLY A 180 18.77 -28.56 -32.47
N ARG A 181 17.79 -28.04 -31.72
CA ARG A 181 17.39 -28.50 -30.37
C ARG A 181 16.27 -29.55 -30.40
N GLY A 182 15.81 -29.94 -31.59
CA GLY A 182 14.81 -30.99 -31.79
C GLY A 182 13.36 -30.51 -31.85
N TYR A 183 13.12 -29.19 -31.95
CA TYR A 183 11.78 -28.66 -32.16
C TYR A 183 11.37 -28.68 -33.64
N LEU A 184 10.13 -29.05 -33.89
CA LEU A 184 9.47 -28.89 -35.17
C LEU A 184 8.73 -27.56 -35.19
N THR A 185 9.02 -26.71 -36.18
CA THR A 185 8.36 -25.41 -36.30
C THR A 185 7.05 -25.56 -37.05
N VAL A 186 5.97 -25.00 -36.51
CA VAL A 186 4.65 -24.99 -37.14
C VAL A 186 4.18 -23.55 -37.31
N VAL A 187 4.14 -23.10 -38.56
CA VAL A 187 3.51 -21.83 -38.97
C VAL A 187 2.11 -22.13 -39.53
N ASN A 188 1.39 -21.12 -39.99
CA ASN A 188 0.06 -21.24 -40.60
C ASN A 188 0.07 -20.75 -42.06
N ASP A 189 -0.93 -21.23 -42.80
CA ASP A 189 -1.23 -20.78 -44.16
C ASP A 189 -2.28 -19.67 -44.13
N LEU A 190 -3.29 -19.82 -43.25
CA LEU A 190 -4.43 -18.92 -43.10
C LEU A 190 -4.47 -18.36 -41.68
N ASP A 191 -4.67 -17.06 -41.55
CA ASP A 191 -4.77 -16.33 -40.28
C ASP A 191 -6.16 -15.72 -40.17
N SER A 192 -6.90 -16.10 -39.12
CA SER A 192 -8.25 -15.63 -38.84
C SER A 192 -8.34 -14.13 -38.56
N ARG A 193 -7.25 -13.50 -38.12
CA ARG A 193 -7.21 -12.10 -37.66
C ARG A 193 -8.26 -11.78 -36.60
N ASP A 194 -8.64 -12.78 -35.82
CA ASP A 194 -9.63 -12.66 -34.74
C ASP A 194 -9.16 -11.76 -33.58
N TRP A 195 -7.88 -11.39 -33.57
CA TRP A 195 -7.28 -10.43 -32.66
C TRP A 195 -7.51 -8.95 -33.04
N GLU A 196 -7.93 -8.65 -34.27
CA GLU A 196 -8.17 -7.27 -34.71
C GLU A 196 -9.44 -6.69 -34.05
N SER A 197 -9.34 -5.56 -33.35
CA SER A 197 -10.46 -4.96 -32.58
C SER A 197 -11.75 -4.68 -33.39
N GLY A 198 -11.65 -4.63 -34.72
CA GLY A 198 -12.76 -4.39 -35.64
C GLY A 198 -13.28 -5.62 -36.40
N ALA A 199 -12.62 -6.77 -36.34
CA ALA A 199 -12.97 -7.93 -37.16
C ALA A 199 -14.38 -8.44 -36.83
N THR A 200 -15.22 -8.64 -37.85
CA THR A 200 -16.52 -9.29 -37.70
C THR A 200 -16.41 -10.80 -37.84
N ILE A 201 -17.44 -11.54 -37.40
CA ILE A 201 -17.48 -13.00 -37.60
C ILE A 201 -17.35 -13.35 -39.09
N ALA A 202 -17.98 -12.57 -39.97
CA ALA A 202 -17.88 -12.78 -41.42
C ALA A 202 -16.47 -12.53 -41.97
N ASP A 203 -15.76 -11.53 -41.44
CA ASP A 203 -14.36 -11.28 -41.83
C ASP A 203 -13.46 -12.44 -41.40
N ILE A 204 -13.64 -12.91 -40.16
CA ILE A 204 -12.92 -14.06 -39.60
C ILE A 204 -13.18 -15.32 -40.43
N THR A 205 -14.45 -15.65 -40.69
CA THR A 205 -14.83 -16.82 -41.50
C THR A 205 -14.22 -16.75 -42.88
N LYS A 206 -14.30 -15.59 -43.56
CA LYS A 206 -13.73 -15.41 -44.89
C LYS A 206 -12.20 -15.58 -44.91
N ALA A 207 -11.51 -15.15 -43.87
CA ALA A 207 -10.04 -15.22 -43.80
C ALA A 207 -9.49 -16.65 -43.67
N VAL A 208 -10.32 -17.60 -43.22
CA VAL A 208 -9.89 -18.97 -42.90
C VAL A 208 -10.44 -20.05 -43.83
N LEU A 209 -11.26 -19.69 -44.81
CA LEU A 209 -11.73 -20.63 -45.84
C LEU A 209 -10.65 -20.78 -46.93
N PRO A 210 -10.13 -22.00 -47.19
CA PRO A 210 -9.12 -22.21 -48.23
C PRO A 210 -9.71 -22.08 -49.64
N GLU A 211 -8.89 -21.65 -50.59
CA GLU A 211 -9.24 -21.61 -52.01
C GLU A 211 -8.88 -22.95 -52.70
N ASP A 212 -9.58 -23.29 -53.79
CA ASP A 212 -9.25 -24.41 -54.70
C ASP A 212 -9.02 -25.78 -54.02
N ASP A 213 -9.84 -26.10 -53.00
CA ASP A 213 -9.77 -27.36 -52.24
C ASP A 213 -8.45 -27.57 -51.46
N ALA A 214 -7.58 -26.54 -51.38
CA ALA A 214 -6.27 -26.64 -50.76
C ALA A 214 -6.35 -26.99 -49.27
N GLY A 215 -5.42 -27.83 -48.81
CA GLY A 215 -5.23 -28.06 -47.38
C GLY A 215 -4.54 -26.89 -46.70
N ALA A 216 -4.83 -26.65 -45.42
CA ALA A 216 -4.26 -25.52 -44.68
C ALA A 216 -4.08 -25.79 -43.18
N ILE A 217 -3.05 -25.18 -42.60
CA ILE A 217 -2.98 -24.88 -41.17
C ILE A 217 -3.64 -23.53 -40.93
N VAL A 218 -4.67 -23.50 -40.10
CA VAL A 218 -5.48 -22.31 -39.81
C VAL A 218 -5.20 -21.82 -38.39
N LEU A 219 -4.87 -20.54 -38.25
CA LEU A 219 -4.60 -19.88 -36.97
C LEU A 219 -5.82 -19.12 -36.45
N PHE A 220 -6.17 -19.40 -35.20
CA PHE A 220 -7.04 -18.62 -34.31
C PHE A 220 -6.31 -18.31 -33.01
N HIS A 221 -6.90 -17.47 -32.16
CA HIS A 221 -6.33 -17.16 -30.85
C HIS A 221 -7.31 -17.52 -29.74
N ASP A 222 -6.83 -18.25 -28.73
CA ASP A 222 -7.61 -18.57 -27.53
C ASP A 222 -7.21 -17.73 -26.30
N GLY A 223 -6.23 -16.84 -26.45
CA GLY A 223 -5.82 -15.85 -25.44
C GLY A 223 -5.39 -14.52 -26.06
N GLY A 224 -4.72 -13.67 -25.27
CA GLY A 224 -4.09 -12.45 -25.81
C GLY A 224 -5.04 -11.29 -26.12
N GLY A 225 -6.14 -11.11 -25.39
CA GLY A 225 -7.06 -9.98 -25.59
C GLY A 225 -8.53 -10.35 -25.54
N ASP A 226 -9.37 -9.56 -26.18
CA ASP A 226 -10.77 -9.95 -26.42
C ASP A 226 -10.83 -10.99 -27.54
N ARG A 227 -11.34 -12.20 -27.22
CA ARG A 227 -11.58 -13.31 -28.17
C ARG A 227 -13.04 -13.75 -28.18
N SER A 228 -13.95 -12.86 -27.79
CA SER A 228 -15.39 -13.14 -27.70
C SER A 228 -16.01 -13.65 -29.01
N LYS A 229 -15.43 -13.30 -30.17
CA LYS A 229 -15.94 -13.70 -31.49
C LYS A 229 -15.34 -15.01 -32.01
N THR A 230 -14.23 -15.49 -31.45
CA THR A 230 -13.51 -16.66 -31.97
C THR A 230 -14.36 -17.93 -31.89
N ALA A 231 -14.97 -18.20 -30.74
CA ALA A 231 -15.83 -19.38 -30.57
C ALA A 231 -17.07 -19.34 -31.49
N GLU A 232 -17.69 -18.17 -31.68
CA GLU A 232 -18.82 -18.00 -32.58
C GLU A 232 -18.41 -18.19 -34.06
N ALA A 233 -17.24 -17.69 -34.45
CA ALA A 233 -16.71 -17.89 -35.79
C ALA A 233 -16.40 -19.37 -36.06
N LEU A 234 -15.78 -20.07 -35.12
CA LEU A 234 -15.53 -21.52 -35.23
C LEU A 234 -16.82 -22.33 -35.41
N ALA A 235 -17.89 -21.96 -34.69
CA ALA A 235 -19.19 -22.60 -34.81
C ALA A 235 -19.84 -22.41 -36.19
N THR A 236 -19.32 -21.49 -37.01
CA THR A 236 -19.72 -21.28 -38.41
C THR A 236 -18.74 -21.97 -39.37
N VAL A 237 -17.43 -21.77 -39.17
CA VAL A 237 -16.36 -22.26 -40.07
C VAL A 237 -16.28 -23.78 -40.11
N ILE A 238 -16.35 -24.45 -38.95
CA ILE A 238 -16.21 -25.90 -38.87
C ILE A 238 -17.30 -26.63 -39.69
N PRO A 239 -18.61 -26.37 -39.48
CA PRO A 239 -19.64 -27.05 -40.25
C PRO A 239 -19.62 -26.69 -41.74
N GLU A 240 -19.20 -25.46 -42.11
CA GLU A 240 -19.05 -25.05 -43.52
C GLU A 240 -17.96 -25.89 -44.21
N LEU A 241 -16.78 -25.99 -43.60
CA LEU A 241 -15.69 -26.83 -44.11
C LEU A 241 -16.07 -28.32 -44.18
N GLN A 242 -16.78 -28.84 -43.17
CA GLN A 242 -17.27 -30.23 -43.20
C GLN A 242 -18.27 -30.47 -44.34
N GLN A 243 -19.16 -29.51 -44.61
CA GLN A 243 -20.12 -29.58 -45.72
C GLN A 243 -19.42 -29.56 -47.09
N GLU A 244 -18.31 -28.84 -47.20
CA GLU A 244 -17.46 -28.80 -48.39
C GLU A 244 -16.51 -30.00 -48.53
N GLY A 245 -16.59 -30.97 -47.62
CA GLY A 245 -15.86 -32.23 -47.67
C GLY A 245 -14.45 -32.18 -47.05
N TYR A 246 -14.10 -31.12 -46.33
CA TYR A 246 -12.84 -31.06 -45.59
C TYR A 246 -12.87 -32.01 -44.37
N THR A 247 -11.69 -32.56 -44.06
CA THR A 247 -11.46 -33.36 -42.85
C THR A 247 -10.46 -32.65 -41.94
N PHE A 248 -10.57 -32.89 -40.63
CA PHE A 248 -9.69 -32.28 -39.64
C PHE A 248 -8.62 -33.26 -39.18
N THR A 249 -7.37 -32.79 -39.11
CA THR A 249 -6.21 -33.58 -38.69
C THR A 249 -5.36 -32.80 -37.70
N THR A 250 -4.29 -33.43 -37.24
CA THR A 250 -3.37 -32.90 -36.21
C THR A 250 -1.95 -32.84 -36.77
N VAL A 251 -1.05 -32.09 -36.13
CA VAL A 251 0.35 -32.00 -36.56
C VAL A 251 1.06 -33.36 -36.48
N ALA A 252 0.78 -34.18 -35.45
CA ALA A 252 1.37 -35.51 -35.33
C ALA A 252 1.01 -36.40 -36.53
N LYS A 253 -0.29 -36.50 -36.86
CA LYS A 253 -0.79 -37.28 -38.00
C LYS A 253 -0.22 -36.78 -39.33
N LEU A 254 -0.18 -35.46 -39.53
CA LEU A 254 0.36 -34.84 -40.75
C LEU A 254 1.85 -35.20 -40.97
N THR A 255 2.62 -35.30 -39.89
CA THR A 255 4.05 -35.58 -39.92
C THR A 255 4.42 -37.04 -39.69
N GLY A 256 3.43 -37.92 -39.50
CA GLY A 256 3.64 -39.33 -39.19
C GLY A 256 4.21 -39.61 -37.80
N MET A 257 4.18 -38.63 -36.89
CA MET A 257 4.61 -38.81 -35.50
C MET A 257 3.54 -39.57 -34.69
N THR A 258 3.97 -40.36 -33.71
CA THR A 258 3.04 -41.01 -32.77
C THR A 258 2.37 -40.00 -31.84
N THR A 259 3.11 -38.98 -31.42
CA THR A 259 2.61 -37.87 -30.60
C THR A 259 3.56 -36.69 -30.71
N VAL A 260 3.03 -35.47 -30.61
CA VAL A 260 3.82 -34.25 -30.39
C VAL A 260 3.99 -33.91 -28.91
N ASN A 261 3.29 -34.62 -28.02
CA ASN A 261 3.34 -34.44 -26.56
C ASN A 261 3.80 -35.68 -25.81
N PRO A 262 5.10 -36.05 -25.88
CA PRO A 262 5.62 -37.19 -25.14
C PRO A 262 5.52 -36.96 -23.62
N ALA A 263 5.52 -38.06 -22.86
CA ALA A 263 5.48 -37.98 -21.40
C ALA A 263 6.75 -37.32 -20.85
N ALA A 264 6.58 -36.31 -20.00
CA ALA A 264 7.71 -35.65 -19.34
C ALA A 264 8.39 -36.60 -18.35
N THR A 265 9.71 -36.47 -18.23
CA THR A 265 10.51 -37.24 -17.26
C THR A 265 10.13 -36.88 -15.82
N GLY A 266 10.46 -37.77 -14.88
CA GLY A 266 10.20 -37.50 -13.45
C GLY A 266 10.88 -36.21 -12.94
N LYS A 267 12.06 -35.88 -13.48
CA LYS A 267 12.79 -34.65 -13.13
C LYS A 267 12.10 -33.41 -13.67
N GLU A 268 11.69 -33.41 -14.93
CA GLU A 268 10.96 -32.28 -15.55
C GLU A 268 9.63 -32.04 -14.85
N ARG A 269 8.89 -33.11 -14.51
CA ARG A 269 7.65 -33.01 -13.73
C ARG A 269 7.89 -32.37 -12.36
N ALA A 270 8.95 -32.77 -11.65
CA ALA A 270 9.26 -32.19 -10.33
C ALA A 270 9.61 -30.70 -10.42
N LEU A 271 10.42 -30.30 -11.41
CA LEU A 271 10.77 -28.90 -11.65
C LEU A 271 9.54 -28.09 -12.06
N GLY A 272 8.71 -28.65 -12.96
CA GLY A 272 7.46 -28.04 -13.40
C GLY A 272 6.45 -27.83 -12.28
N LEU A 273 6.25 -28.83 -11.41
CA LEU A 273 5.39 -28.68 -10.23
C LEU A 273 5.91 -27.60 -9.29
N GLY A 274 7.25 -27.46 -9.16
CA GLY A 274 7.88 -26.37 -8.42
C GLY A 274 7.56 -24.99 -9.02
N LEU A 275 7.70 -24.85 -10.34
CA LEU A 275 7.40 -23.62 -11.08
C LEU A 275 5.92 -23.24 -10.96
N VAL A 276 5.01 -24.13 -11.34
CA VAL A 276 3.55 -23.92 -11.26
C VAL A 276 3.13 -23.62 -9.81
N GLY A 277 3.70 -24.34 -8.84
CA GLY A 277 3.48 -24.11 -7.41
C GLY A 277 3.93 -22.72 -6.97
N ALA A 278 5.12 -22.27 -7.39
CA ALA A 278 5.64 -20.95 -7.08
C ALA A 278 4.77 -19.83 -7.67
N VAL A 279 4.34 -19.96 -8.94
CA VAL A 279 3.43 -19.00 -9.59
C VAL A 279 2.09 -18.94 -8.85
N ARG A 280 1.50 -20.08 -8.49
CA ARG A 280 0.25 -20.15 -7.75
C ARG A 280 0.35 -19.48 -6.38
N VAL A 281 1.43 -19.75 -5.63
CA VAL A 281 1.69 -19.08 -4.34
C VAL A 281 1.84 -17.58 -4.55
N ALA A 282 2.59 -17.18 -5.58
CA ALA A 282 2.83 -15.78 -5.86
C ALA A 282 1.54 -15.01 -6.13
N ARG A 283 0.67 -15.53 -7.01
CA ARG A 283 -0.65 -14.94 -7.34
C ARG A 283 -1.58 -14.86 -6.13
N HIS A 284 -1.62 -15.90 -5.29
CA HIS A 284 -2.44 -15.87 -4.08
C HIS A 284 -1.96 -14.78 -3.14
N VAL A 285 -0.64 -14.73 -2.88
CA VAL A 285 -0.05 -13.75 -1.96
C VAL A 285 -0.27 -12.32 -2.48
N THR A 286 0.02 -12.04 -3.74
CA THR A 286 -0.18 -10.70 -4.33
C THR A 286 -1.66 -10.30 -4.34
N GLY A 287 -2.58 -11.23 -4.64
CA GLY A 287 -4.02 -10.99 -4.56
C GLY A 287 -4.50 -10.66 -3.14
N TRP A 288 -4.02 -11.38 -2.12
CA TRP A 288 -4.28 -11.07 -0.71
C TRP A 288 -3.80 -9.67 -0.32
N PHE A 289 -2.60 -9.29 -0.76
CA PHE A 289 -2.06 -7.96 -0.50
C PHE A 289 -2.82 -6.85 -1.24
N ALA A 290 -3.21 -7.08 -2.49
CA ALA A 290 -4.05 -6.14 -3.23
C ALA A 290 -5.40 -5.91 -2.52
N ALA A 291 -6.04 -6.98 -2.02
CA ALA A 291 -7.25 -6.87 -1.21
C ALA A 291 -7.01 -6.12 0.11
N LEU A 292 -5.88 -6.37 0.78
CA LEU A 292 -5.49 -5.64 1.99
C LEU A 292 -5.28 -4.14 1.72
N LEU A 293 -4.61 -3.79 0.62
CA LEU A 293 -4.42 -2.41 0.20
C LEU A 293 -5.75 -1.73 -0.13
N LEU A 294 -6.68 -2.44 -0.76
CA LEU A 294 -8.03 -1.94 -1.01
C LEU A 294 -8.75 -1.63 0.31
N VAL A 295 -8.69 -2.52 1.30
CA VAL A 295 -9.25 -2.29 2.64
C VAL A 295 -8.60 -1.08 3.31
N VAL A 296 -7.27 -0.95 3.25
CA VAL A 296 -6.55 0.23 3.78
C VAL A 296 -6.98 1.52 3.08
N GLY A 297 -7.15 1.49 1.76
CA GLY A 297 -7.67 2.60 0.97
C GLY A 297 -9.08 3.02 1.40
N ILE A 298 -10.00 2.05 1.51
CA ILE A 298 -11.38 2.27 1.99
C ILE A 298 -11.37 2.86 3.39
N LEU A 299 -10.59 2.31 4.33
CA LEU A 299 -10.50 2.80 5.70
C LEU A 299 -9.92 4.23 5.76
N THR A 300 -8.97 4.56 4.89
CA THR A 300 -8.37 5.90 4.82
C THR A 300 -9.40 6.93 4.33
N VAL A 301 -10.14 6.59 3.26
CA VAL A 301 -11.22 7.45 2.74
C VAL A 301 -12.35 7.58 3.78
N ALA A 302 -12.77 6.48 4.39
CA ALA A 302 -13.79 6.47 5.44
C ALA A 302 -13.38 7.33 6.63
N ARG A 303 -12.12 7.20 7.10
CA ARG A 303 -11.55 8.05 8.15
C ARG A 303 -11.67 9.52 7.76
N LEU A 304 -11.26 9.90 6.54
CA LEU A 304 -11.36 11.26 6.06
C LEU A 304 -12.81 11.77 6.09
N VAL A 305 -13.77 11.00 5.57
CA VAL A 305 -15.19 11.38 5.57
C VAL A 305 -15.72 11.58 6.99
N ILE A 306 -15.45 10.63 7.89
CA ILE A 306 -15.84 10.71 9.31
C ILE A 306 -15.31 12.00 9.92
N ILE A 307 -14.02 12.24 9.71
CA ILE A 307 -13.33 13.42 10.18
C ILE A 307 -13.98 14.72 9.68
N LEU A 308 -14.27 14.82 8.38
CA LEU A 308 -14.87 16.03 7.79
C LEU A 308 -16.28 16.29 8.35
N VAL A 309 -17.07 15.23 8.52
CA VAL A 309 -18.42 15.33 9.08
C VAL A 309 -18.38 15.73 10.55
N LEU A 310 -17.54 15.09 11.36
CA LEU A 310 -17.43 15.36 12.79
C LEU A 310 -16.79 16.72 13.07
N GLY A 311 -15.80 17.13 12.28
CA GLY A 311 -15.20 18.47 12.35
C GLY A 311 -16.23 19.58 12.11
N ARG A 312 -17.08 19.44 11.08
CA ARG A 312 -18.19 20.38 10.82
C ARG A 312 -19.23 20.41 11.94
N ARG A 313 -19.50 19.26 12.58
CA ARG A 313 -20.40 19.20 13.75
C ARG A 313 -19.80 19.88 14.97
N HIS A 314 -18.51 19.70 15.21
CA HIS A 314 -17.79 20.37 16.29
C HIS A 314 -17.81 21.89 16.12
N ALA A 315 -17.53 22.39 14.91
CA ALA A 315 -17.53 23.83 14.60
C ALA A 315 -18.89 24.53 14.79
N ARG A 316 -19.99 23.78 14.93
CA ARG A 316 -21.34 24.30 15.20
C ARG A 316 -21.69 24.30 16.70
N ARG A 317 -20.80 23.81 17.58
CA ARG A 317 -21.05 23.83 19.03
C ARG A 317 -21.06 25.26 19.54
N LYS A 318 -22.02 25.55 20.41
CA LYS A 318 -22.10 26.83 21.10
C LYS A 318 -21.29 26.77 22.40
N PRO A 319 -20.65 27.88 22.81
CA PRO A 319 -20.03 27.97 24.12
C PRO A 319 -21.08 27.76 25.23
N PRO A 320 -20.65 27.36 26.43
CA PRO A 320 -21.55 27.21 27.57
C PRO A 320 -22.28 28.54 27.88
N ALA A 321 -23.56 28.43 28.25
CA ALA A 321 -24.42 29.59 28.49
C ALA A 321 -24.01 30.40 29.73
N THR A 322 -23.41 29.73 30.73
CA THR A 322 -22.94 30.35 31.97
C THR A 322 -21.41 30.24 32.03
N PRO A 323 -20.68 31.36 32.21
CA PRO A 323 -19.23 31.32 32.26
C PRO A 323 -18.74 30.70 33.58
N TYR A 324 -17.65 29.94 33.50
CA TYR A 324 -16.92 29.49 34.68
C TYR A 324 -16.01 30.63 35.18
N THR A 325 -16.14 31.00 36.45
CA THR A 325 -15.48 32.19 37.04
C THR A 325 -14.62 31.88 38.28
N LYS A 326 -14.62 30.63 38.77
CA LYS A 326 -13.83 30.26 39.95
C LYS A 326 -12.32 30.31 39.64
N PRO A 327 -11.46 30.75 40.57
CA PRO A 327 -10.01 30.68 40.41
C PRO A 327 -9.51 29.26 40.15
N VAL A 328 -8.36 29.16 39.48
CA VAL A 328 -7.72 27.87 39.14
C VAL A 328 -6.24 27.86 39.51
N THR A 329 -5.68 26.68 39.72
CA THR A 329 -4.26 26.47 39.98
C THR A 329 -3.59 25.92 38.74
N VAL A 330 -2.53 26.57 38.28
CA VAL A 330 -1.66 26.09 37.21
C VAL A 330 -0.43 25.43 37.83
N VAL A 331 -0.22 24.16 37.54
CA VAL A 331 0.93 23.36 37.98
C VAL A 331 1.93 23.28 36.84
N VAL A 332 3.17 23.68 37.12
CA VAL A 332 4.29 23.67 36.18
C VAL A 332 5.38 22.76 36.73
N PRO A 333 5.51 21.51 36.25
CA PRO A 333 6.65 20.66 36.60
C PRO A 333 7.89 21.17 35.86
N ALA A 334 9.02 21.29 36.56
CA ALA A 334 10.27 21.78 36.00
C ALA A 334 11.43 20.85 36.36
N TYR A 335 12.25 20.50 35.37
CA TYR A 335 13.51 19.78 35.58
C TYR A 335 14.57 20.21 34.56
N ASN A 336 15.53 21.01 35.01
CA ASN A 336 16.59 21.56 34.18
C ASN A 336 16.05 22.32 32.94
N GLU A 337 15.28 23.38 33.20
CA GLU A 337 14.53 24.21 32.24
C GLU A 337 14.92 25.69 32.29
N LYS A 338 16.14 26.01 32.73
CA LYS A 338 16.62 27.39 32.88
C LYS A 338 16.40 28.30 31.66
N GLU A 339 16.43 27.72 30.46
CA GLU A 339 16.31 28.42 29.17
C GLU A 339 14.87 28.86 28.85
N CYS A 340 13.86 28.27 29.50
CA CYS A 340 12.45 28.45 29.15
C CYS A 340 11.57 28.88 30.33
N ILE A 341 11.91 28.51 31.57
CA ILE A 341 11.04 28.69 32.73
C ILE A 341 10.62 30.15 32.97
N ALA A 342 11.50 31.12 32.65
CA ALA A 342 11.18 32.53 32.79
C ALA A 342 10.05 32.99 31.84
N ASP A 343 10.11 32.59 30.57
CA ASP A 343 9.11 32.92 29.56
C ASP A 343 7.76 32.25 29.91
N THR A 344 7.81 30.99 30.36
CA THR A 344 6.66 30.22 30.84
C THR A 344 5.94 30.97 31.97
N LEU A 345 6.65 31.38 33.02
CA LEU A 345 6.05 32.06 34.17
C LEU A 345 5.55 33.46 33.85
N ARG A 346 6.26 34.23 33.01
CA ARG A 346 5.78 35.53 32.53
C ARG A 346 4.49 35.40 31.74
N SER A 347 4.38 34.37 30.89
CA SER A 347 3.15 34.12 30.13
C SER A 347 1.94 33.82 31.03
N LEU A 348 2.15 33.09 32.12
CA LEU A 348 1.12 32.83 33.12
C LEU A 348 0.77 34.09 33.92
N ALA A 349 1.76 34.90 34.30
CA ALA A 349 1.53 36.18 34.97
C ALA A 349 0.71 37.16 34.11
N ALA A 350 0.84 37.09 32.78
CA ALA A 350 0.06 37.88 31.83
C ALA A 350 -1.37 37.35 31.60
N SER A 351 -1.80 36.30 32.32
CA SER A 351 -3.12 35.71 32.14
C SER A 351 -4.24 36.71 32.48
N THR A 352 -5.27 36.73 31.62
CA THR A 352 -6.49 37.51 31.83
C THR A 352 -7.47 36.85 32.82
N TYR A 353 -7.14 35.69 33.40
CA TYR A 353 -7.99 34.94 34.31
C TYR A 353 -7.35 34.84 35.71
N PRO A 354 -8.11 34.81 36.81
CA PRO A 354 -7.55 34.64 38.14
C PRO A 354 -6.90 33.25 38.30
N ILE A 355 -5.56 33.24 38.40
CA ILE A 355 -4.77 32.01 38.55
C ILE A 355 -3.81 32.07 39.75
N ARG A 356 -3.54 30.88 40.30
CA ARG A 356 -2.42 30.59 41.18
C ARG A 356 -1.44 29.70 40.44
N ILE A 357 -0.15 29.88 40.65
CA ILE A 357 0.89 29.14 39.93
C ILE A 357 1.70 28.35 40.96
N VAL A 358 1.78 27.03 40.77
CA VAL A 358 2.60 26.13 41.57
C VAL A 358 3.67 25.54 40.66
N VAL A 359 4.91 25.97 40.85
CA VAL A 359 6.07 25.42 40.16
C VAL A 359 6.61 24.28 41.03
N VAL A 360 6.76 23.10 40.44
CA VAL A 360 7.37 21.96 41.12
C VAL A 360 8.72 21.68 40.49
N ASP A 361 9.79 22.12 41.15
CA ASP A 361 11.17 21.82 40.74
C ASP A 361 11.53 20.39 41.17
N ASP A 362 11.69 19.50 40.20
CA ASP A 362 11.98 18.07 40.40
C ASP A 362 13.49 17.82 40.51
N GLY A 363 14.17 18.62 41.33
CA GLY A 363 15.60 18.47 41.62
C GLY A 363 16.50 19.00 40.51
N SER A 364 16.21 20.20 39.99
CA SER A 364 17.04 20.83 38.95
C SER A 364 18.45 21.13 39.47
N THR A 365 19.41 21.13 38.55
CA THR A 365 20.84 21.36 38.81
C THR A 365 21.40 22.57 38.06
N ASP A 366 20.57 23.25 37.27
CA ASP A 366 20.98 24.24 36.28
C ASP A 366 20.54 25.67 36.60
N GLY A 367 19.99 25.91 37.80
CA GLY A 367 19.50 27.21 38.24
C GLY A 367 17.99 27.45 38.01
N THR A 368 17.22 26.44 37.60
CA THR A 368 15.80 26.60 37.24
C THR A 368 14.94 27.16 38.38
N ALA A 369 15.09 26.63 39.61
CA ALA A 369 14.33 27.08 40.77
C ALA A 369 14.68 28.52 41.15
N GLU A 370 15.96 28.86 41.14
CA GLU A 370 16.46 30.21 41.44
C GLU A 370 15.93 31.24 40.45
N ILE A 371 15.84 30.88 39.17
CA ILE A 371 15.24 31.74 38.14
C ILE A 371 13.76 31.95 38.46
N ALA A 372 13.00 30.89 38.74
CA ALA A 372 11.58 30.99 39.05
C ALA A 372 11.30 31.89 40.27
N GLU A 373 12.08 31.74 41.34
CA GLU A 373 11.99 32.57 42.55
C GLU A 373 12.40 34.03 42.30
N SER A 374 13.43 34.25 41.47
CA SER A 374 13.96 35.59 41.17
C SER A 374 12.96 36.52 40.49
N LEU A 375 11.93 35.97 39.82
CA LEU A 375 10.88 36.75 39.16
C LEU A 375 9.95 37.48 40.15
N LYS A 376 9.93 37.08 41.42
CA LYS A 376 9.14 37.71 42.50
C LYS A 376 7.65 37.92 42.14
N LEU A 377 7.05 36.95 41.46
CA LEU A 377 5.64 36.99 41.05
C LEU A 377 4.74 36.65 42.25
N ALA A 378 3.79 37.53 42.57
CA ALA A 378 2.96 37.44 43.78
C ALA A 378 2.04 36.21 43.85
N ASN A 379 1.75 35.58 42.71
CA ASN A 379 0.87 34.42 42.58
C ASN A 379 1.63 33.12 42.26
N VAL A 380 2.95 33.08 42.43
CA VAL A 380 3.80 31.91 42.20
C VAL A 380 4.28 31.32 43.53
N THR A 381 4.16 30.00 43.67
CA THR A 381 4.76 29.21 44.74
C THR A 381 5.69 28.17 44.12
N VAL A 382 6.95 28.13 44.56
CA VAL A 382 7.93 27.14 44.11
C VAL A 382 8.05 26.05 45.18
N ILE A 383 7.92 24.80 44.77
CA ILE A 383 8.08 23.61 45.59
C ILE A 383 9.24 22.82 45.04
N TRP A 384 10.24 22.57 45.87
CA TRP A 384 11.35 21.70 45.50
C TRP A 384 11.09 20.27 45.96
N GLN A 385 11.45 19.29 45.14
CA GLN A 385 11.49 17.88 45.51
C GLN A 385 12.70 17.16 44.90
N PRO A 386 13.15 16.02 45.46
CA PRO A 386 14.14 15.17 44.80
C PRO A 386 13.60 14.63 43.46
N ASN A 387 14.47 14.55 42.45
CA ASN A 387 14.10 14.07 41.11
C ASN A 387 13.44 12.69 41.16
N SER A 388 12.14 12.68 40.92
CA SER A 388 11.27 11.50 40.97
C SER A 388 10.47 11.32 39.67
N GLY A 389 10.75 12.14 38.65
CA GLY A 389 10.10 12.12 37.37
C GLY A 389 8.85 12.99 37.29
N LYS A 390 8.49 13.36 36.06
CA LYS A 390 7.37 14.25 35.74
C LYS A 390 6.03 13.84 36.39
N PRO A 391 5.60 12.56 36.39
CA PRO A 391 4.35 12.17 37.06
C PRO A 391 4.35 12.49 38.56
N ALA A 392 5.47 12.25 39.25
CA ALA A 392 5.62 12.55 40.68
C ALA A 392 5.56 14.06 40.93
N ALA A 393 6.28 14.86 40.14
CA ALA A 393 6.24 16.32 40.24
C ALA A 393 4.83 16.89 40.02
N LEU A 394 4.11 16.38 39.01
CA LEU A 394 2.71 16.77 38.77
C LEU A 394 1.79 16.36 39.93
N ASN A 395 1.96 15.17 40.50
CA ASN A 395 1.19 14.73 41.68
C ASN A 395 1.44 15.62 42.91
N THR A 396 2.68 16.04 43.15
CA THR A 396 3.02 17.01 44.20
C THR A 396 2.30 18.33 43.96
N GLY A 397 2.29 18.84 42.72
CA GLY A 397 1.57 20.06 42.39
C GLY A 397 0.05 19.94 42.55
N ILE A 398 -0.54 18.80 42.16
CA ILE A 398 -1.98 18.51 42.36
C ILE A 398 -2.34 18.46 43.85
N ALA A 399 -1.48 17.86 44.67
CA ALA A 399 -1.69 17.78 46.12
C ALA A 399 -1.65 19.17 46.80
N ASN A 400 -0.88 20.10 46.24
CA ASN A 400 -0.77 21.48 46.71
C ASN A 400 -1.76 22.44 46.02
N ALA A 401 -2.62 21.95 45.12
CA ALA A 401 -3.66 22.74 44.49
C ALA A 401 -4.93 22.73 45.35
N ASP A 402 -5.44 23.93 45.69
CA ASP A 402 -6.62 24.12 46.52
C ASP A 402 -7.86 24.61 45.74
N THR A 403 -7.78 24.57 44.41
CA THR A 403 -8.87 24.96 43.51
C THR A 403 -9.58 23.75 42.92
N GLU A 404 -10.84 23.94 42.50
CA GLU A 404 -11.67 22.87 41.91
C GLU A 404 -11.10 22.34 40.58
N VAL A 405 -10.38 23.20 39.84
CA VAL A 405 -9.79 22.89 38.54
C VAL A 405 -8.29 23.17 38.59
N VAL A 406 -7.52 22.16 38.22
CA VAL A 406 -6.05 22.20 38.11
C VAL A 406 -5.68 22.19 36.63
N ILE A 407 -4.80 23.11 36.22
CA ILE A 407 -4.22 23.16 34.89
C ILE A 407 -2.81 22.61 34.98
N MET A 408 -2.44 21.72 34.07
CA MET A 408 -1.09 21.20 33.93
C MET A 408 -0.47 21.79 32.66
N MET A 409 0.76 22.28 32.79
CA MET A 409 1.49 22.96 31.73
C MET A 409 2.97 22.60 31.82
N ASP A 410 3.56 22.11 30.73
CA ASP A 410 5.01 21.85 30.66
C ASP A 410 5.79 23.17 30.82
N GLY A 411 6.93 23.15 31.53
CA GLY A 411 7.68 24.37 31.84
C GLY A 411 8.49 24.97 30.67
N ASP A 412 8.36 24.38 29.48
CA ASP A 412 8.84 24.90 28.18
C ASP A 412 7.73 25.43 27.27
N THR A 413 6.55 25.70 27.83
CA THR A 413 5.36 26.12 27.09
C THR A 413 4.99 27.57 27.43
N VAL A 414 4.42 28.29 26.47
CA VAL A 414 3.95 29.67 26.62
C VAL A 414 2.45 29.75 26.30
N PHE A 415 1.65 30.30 27.21
CA PHE A 415 0.21 30.49 27.00
C PHE A 415 -0.10 31.86 26.39
N GLU A 416 -1.13 31.93 25.54
CA GLU A 416 -1.71 33.21 25.17
C GLU A 416 -2.46 33.81 26.37
N PRO A 417 -2.58 35.15 26.50
CA PRO A 417 -3.18 35.80 27.67
C PRO A 417 -4.61 35.33 28.01
N ASP A 418 -5.39 34.89 27.03
CA ASP A 418 -6.76 34.39 27.20
C ASP A 418 -6.87 32.86 27.23
N THR A 419 -5.75 32.12 27.13
CA THR A 419 -5.74 30.65 27.09
C THR A 419 -6.40 30.04 28.31
N VAL A 420 -6.02 30.45 29.52
CA VAL A 420 -6.61 29.92 30.76
C VAL A 420 -8.11 30.22 30.81
N ARG A 421 -8.50 31.44 30.47
CA ARG A 421 -9.91 31.88 30.45
C ARG A 421 -10.75 30.96 29.57
N ARG A 422 -10.26 30.60 28.38
CA ARG A 422 -10.95 29.69 27.46
C ARG A 422 -10.97 28.26 27.96
N LEU A 423 -9.82 27.76 28.42
CA LEU A 423 -9.61 26.37 28.83
C LEU A 423 -10.55 25.95 29.98
N VAL A 424 -10.93 26.87 30.86
CA VAL A 424 -11.77 26.57 32.02
C VAL A 424 -13.27 26.62 31.74
N GLN A 425 -13.72 27.26 30.65
CA GLN A 425 -15.16 27.42 30.39
C GLN A 425 -15.95 26.10 30.30
N PRO A 426 -15.41 25.02 29.70
CA PRO A 426 -16.16 23.76 29.62
C PRO A 426 -16.49 23.11 30.98
N PHE A 427 -15.80 23.49 32.07
CA PHE A 427 -16.11 22.99 33.42
C PHE A 427 -17.43 23.54 33.99
N ALA A 428 -18.07 24.50 33.31
CA ALA A 428 -19.46 24.86 33.57
C ALA A 428 -20.41 23.65 33.47
N ASP A 429 -20.08 22.64 32.65
CA ASP A 429 -20.76 21.33 32.69
C ASP A 429 -20.13 20.47 33.80
N PRO A 430 -20.89 20.08 34.85
CA PRO A 430 -20.38 19.29 35.96
C PRO A 430 -19.94 17.88 35.54
N ARG A 431 -20.26 17.41 34.33
CA ARG A 431 -19.83 16.10 33.82
C ARG A 431 -18.45 16.14 33.15
N VAL A 432 -17.89 17.34 32.93
CA VAL A 432 -16.56 17.50 32.33
C VAL A 432 -15.51 17.29 33.42
N GLY A 433 -14.66 16.28 33.22
CA GLY A 433 -13.55 15.94 34.11
C GLY A 433 -12.20 16.44 33.61
N ALA A 434 -12.04 16.61 32.28
CA ALA A 434 -10.84 17.23 31.71
C ALA A 434 -11.11 17.99 30.41
N VAL A 435 -10.25 18.96 30.10
CA VAL A 435 -10.27 19.78 28.88
C VAL A 435 -8.88 19.76 28.26
N ALA A 436 -8.81 19.38 26.99
CA ALA A 436 -7.60 19.49 26.17
C ALA A 436 -7.58 20.82 25.44
N GLY A 437 -6.48 21.57 25.55
CA GLY A 437 -6.23 22.74 24.72
C GLY A 437 -5.52 22.41 23.41
N ASN A 438 -5.21 23.46 22.65
CA ASN A 438 -4.57 23.40 21.34
C ASN A 438 -3.07 23.74 21.43
N ALA A 439 -2.22 22.71 21.42
CA ALA A 439 -0.77 22.90 21.40
C ALA A 439 -0.28 23.27 19.98
N LYS A 440 0.59 24.27 19.90
CA LYS A 440 1.09 24.85 18.65
C LYS A 440 2.62 24.93 18.68
N VAL A 441 3.23 24.75 17.50
CA VAL A 441 4.68 24.84 17.33
C VAL A 441 5.11 26.30 17.16
N ALA A 442 5.98 26.76 18.06
CA ALA A 442 6.57 28.10 18.02
C ALA A 442 7.77 28.19 17.07
N ASN A 443 8.77 27.32 17.25
CA ASN A 443 10.03 27.31 16.53
C ASN A 443 9.89 26.64 15.14
N ARG A 444 9.27 27.33 14.17
CA ARG A 444 9.01 26.79 12.82
C ARG A 444 10.20 26.93 11.85
N GLN A 445 11.43 26.97 12.36
CA GLN A 445 12.64 27.04 11.52
C GLN A 445 13.17 25.64 11.21
N GLY A 446 13.62 25.43 9.96
CA GLY A 446 14.12 24.13 9.50
C GLY A 446 13.03 23.14 9.06
N MET A 447 13.45 22.03 8.45
CA MET A 447 12.52 21.05 7.85
C MET A 447 11.73 20.26 8.90
N VAL A 448 12.42 19.75 9.93
CA VAL A 448 11.82 18.90 10.96
C VAL A 448 10.72 19.62 11.73
N ALA A 449 10.96 20.88 12.14
CA ALA A 449 9.96 21.64 12.89
C ALA A 449 8.76 22.07 12.02
N LEU A 450 8.96 22.32 10.73
CA LEU A 450 7.85 22.61 9.81
C LEU A 450 6.99 21.38 9.53
N TRP A 451 7.58 20.20 9.40
CA TRP A 451 6.81 18.96 9.29
C TRP A 451 5.98 18.68 10.54
N GLN A 452 6.56 18.91 11.72
CA GLN A 452 5.81 18.83 12.98
C GLN A 452 4.72 19.89 13.07
N HIS A 453 4.94 21.10 12.57
CA HIS A 453 3.90 22.11 12.49
C HIS A 453 2.72 21.63 11.64
N ILE A 454 2.96 21.06 10.45
CA ILE A 454 1.91 20.47 9.60
C ILE A 454 1.16 19.38 10.36
N GLU A 455 1.88 18.46 11.00
CA GLU A 455 1.27 17.37 11.76
C GLU A 455 0.46 17.89 12.95
N TYR A 456 0.97 18.87 13.70
CA TYR A 456 0.25 19.46 14.83
C TYR A 456 -1.03 20.15 14.35
N VAL A 457 -0.97 20.90 13.25
CA VAL A 457 -2.19 21.47 12.68
C VAL A 457 -3.15 20.34 12.32
N VAL A 458 -2.76 19.33 11.56
CA VAL A 458 -3.67 18.23 11.17
C VAL A 458 -4.22 17.47 12.38
N GLY A 459 -3.36 16.96 13.27
CA GLY A 459 -3.75 16.13 14.41
C GLY A 459 -4.56 16.88 15.48
N PHE A 460 -4.19 18.13 15.81
CA PHE A 460 -4.91 18.90 16.83
C PHE A 460 -6.16 19.57 16.27
N SER A 461 -6.14 20.06 15.03
CA SER A 461 -7.30 20.72 14.43
C SER A 461 -8.39 19.71 14.06
N ILE A 462 -8.03 18.58 13.46
CA ILE A 462 -9.03 17.72 12.83
C ILE A 462 -9.37 16.53 13.73
N ASP A 463 -8.37 15.74 14.14
CA ASP A 463 -8.62 14.49 14.86
C ASP A 463 -9.25 14.77 16.24
N ARG A 464 -8.78 15.78 16.97
CA ARG A 464 -9.34 16.11 18.30
C ARG A 464 -10.79 16.60 18.26
N ARG A 465 -11.16 17.39 17.26
CA ARG A 465 -12.56 17.79 17.05
C ARG A 465 -13.44 16.56 16.83
N ALA A 466 -12.96 15.60 16.03
CA ALA A 466 -13.66 14.33 15.82
C ALA A 466 -13.76 13.50 17.11
N TYR A 467 -12.68 13.38 17.87
CA TYR A 467 -12.66 12.62 19.13
C TYR A 467 -13.55 13.20 20.22
N ASP A 468 -13.65 14.53 20.31
CA ASP A 468 -14.55 15.20 21.25
C ASP A 468 -16.04 14.97 20.88
N VAL A 469 -16.38 15.01 19.58
CA VAL A 469 -17.74 14.65 19.14
C VAL A 469 -18.05 13.17 19.40
N ALA A 470 -17.08 12.29 19.19
CA ALA A 470 -17.22 10.86 19.44
C ALA A 470 -17.13 10.46 20.93
N GLN A 471 -16.73 11.39 21.81
CA GLN A 471 -16.45 11.20 23.23
C GLN A 471 -15.41 10.09 23.46
N CYS A 472 -14.28 10.19 22.76
CA CYS A 472 -13.20 9.20 22.81
C CYS A 472 -11.81 9.85 22.73
N MET A 473 -11.65 11.06 23.29
CA MET A 473 -10.36 11.75 23.36
C MET A 473 -9.32 10.89 24.08
N ALA A 474 -8.30 10.40 23.38
CA ALA A 474 -7.32 9.51 24.00
C ALA A 474 -6.26 10.25 24.82
N THR A 475 -6.00 11.54 24.51
CA THR A 475 -4.90 12.28 25.10
C THR A 475 -5.26 13.76 25.30
N VAL A 476 -5.24 14.20 26.55
CA VAL A 476 -5.10 15.61 26.94
C VAL A 476 -3.60 15.91 26.97
N PRO A 477 -3.07 16.86 26.18
CA PRO A 477 -1.63 17.05 26.05
C PRO A 477 -1.04 17.61 27.35
N GLY A 478 0.14 17.13 27.76
CA GLY A 478 0.87 17.67 28.92
C GLY A 478 1.15 19.18 28.85
N ALA A 479 1.35 19.72 27.64
CA ALA A 479 1.60 21.14 27.44
C ALA A 479 0.38 22.03 27.73
N ILE A 480 -0.86 21.51 27.63
CA ILE A 480 -2.08 22.30 27.86
C ILE A 480 -3.28 21.39 28.20
N GLY A 481 -3.39 21.05 29.48
CA GLY A 481 -4.50 20.25 30.00
C GLY A 481 -5.11 20.88 31.24
N ALA A 482 -6.44 20.90 31.34
CA ALA A 482 -7.14 21.25 32.56
C ALA A 482 -7.95 20.07 33.08
N PHE A 483 -8.00 19.90 34.39
CA PHE A 483 -8.56 18.72 35.04
C PHE A 483 -9.35 19.14 36.29
N ARG A 484 -10.51 18.53 36.47
CA ARG A 484 -11.28 18.67 37.70
C ARG A 484 -10.58 17.88 38.81
N GLN A 485 -10.38 18.50 39.97
CA GLN A 485 -9.68 17.85 41.08
C GLN A 485 -10.39 16.56 41.54
N ALA A 486 -11.72 16.53 41.48
CA ALA A 486 -12.51 15.33 41.76
C ALA A 486 -12.20 14.17 40.79
N ALA A 487 -12.03 14.45 39.50
CA ALA A 487 -11.67 13.44 38.50
C ALA A 487 -10.26 12.89 38.74
N LEU A 488 -9.29 13.78 39.05
CA LEU A 488 -7.91 13.38 39.40
C LEU A 488 -7.88 12.49 40.66
N ARG A 489 -8.62 12.87 41.71
CA ARG A 489 -8.71 12.06 42.95
C ARG A 489 -9.33 10.70 42.70
N GLN A 490 -10.35 10.62 41.84
CA GLN A 490 -11.03 9.35 41.53
C GLN A 490 -10.12 8.35 40.81
N VAL A 491 -9.18 8.83 39.99
CA VAL A 491 -8.23 7.96 39.26
C VAL A 491 -6.90 7.77 39.98
N GLY A 492 -6.69 8.45 41.12
CA GLY A 492 -5.46 8.34 41.92
C GLY A 492 -4.29 9.22 41.45
N GLY A 493 -4.54 10.26 40.65
CA GLY A 493 -3.50 11.12 40.09
C GLY A 493 -2.81 10.52 38.85
N LEU A 494 -1.59 10.97 38.57
CA LEU A 494 -0.79 10.49 37.44
C LEU A 494 -0.03 9.23 37.83
N SER A 495 0.01 8.29 36.88
CA SER A 495 0.75 7.03 36.98
C SER A 495 2.11 7.15 36.29
N ASP A 496 3.11 6.42 36.79
CA ASP A 496 4.44 6.25 36.18
C ASP A 496 4.58 4.93 35.40
N ASP A 497 3.54 4.09 35.37
CA ASP A 497 3.51 2.82 34.62
C ASP A 497 3.81 2.94 33.11
N THR A 498 3.58 4.10 32.50
CA THR A 498 3.68 4.30 31.04
C THR A 498 4.52 5.52 30.70
N LEU A 499 5.17 5.50 29.53
CA LEU A 499 5.95 6.65 29.03
C LEU A 499 5.10 7.82 28.48
N ALA A 500 3.78 7.61 28.37
CA ALA A 500 2.81 8.60 27.92
C ALA A 500 1.79 8.81 29.05
N GLU A 501 2.25 9.43 30.13
CA GLU A 501 1.51 9.65 31.38
C GLU A 501 0.19 10.41 31.14
N ASP A 502 0.20 11.30 30.16
CA ASP A 502 -0.92 12.14 29.77
C ASP A 502 -2.06 11.34 29.10
N THR A 503 -1.68 10.38 28.26
CA THR A 503 -2.57 9.44 27.58
C THR A 503 -3.16 8.45 28.58
N ASP A 504 -2.33 7.85 29.44
CA ASP A 504 -2.78 6.96 30.54
C ASP A 504 -3.81 7.66 31.44
N LEU A 505 -3.49 8.86 31.94
CA LEU A 505 -4.39 9.67 32.76
C LEU A 505 -5.72 9.95 32.04
N THR A 506 -5.66 10.36 30.78
CA THR A 506 -6.86 10.71 30.00
C THR A 506 -7.79 9.50 29.85
N ILE A 507 -7.24 8.34 29.53
CA ILE A 507 -8.00 7.10 29.39
C ILE A 507 -8.60 6.69 30.73
N ALA A 508 -7.85 6.78 31.82
CA ALA A 508 -8.33 6.49 33.17
C ALA A 508 -9.53 7.39 33.55
N ILE A 509 -9.46 8.69 33.26
CA ILE A 509 -10.54 9.65 33.53
C ILE A 509 -11.79 9.32 32.72
N ILE A 510 -11.67 9.02 31.42
CA ILE A 510 -12.86 8.70 30.60
C ILE A 510 -13.51 7.39 31.05
N ARG A 511 -12.72 6.39 31.45
CA ARG A 511 -13.24 5.10 31.92
C ARG A 511 -14.05 5.20 33.21
N THR A 512 -13.87 6.24 34.01
CA THR A 512 -14.66 6.48 35.23
C THR A 512 -15.96 7.24 34.97
N GLY A 513 -16.26 7.58 33.71
CA GLY A 513 -17.52 8.19 33.28
C GLY A 513 -17.47 9.70 33.05
N TRP A 514 -16.32 10.35 33.30
CA TRP A 514 -16.13 11.76 33.01
C TRP A 514 -16.07 12.03 31.50
N ARG A 515 -16.57 13.20 31.08
CA ARG A 515 -16.28 13.72 29.74
C ARG A 515 -14.91 14.39 29.70
N VAL A 516 -14.20 14.09 28.63
CA VAL A 516 -13.03 14.84 28.18
C VAL A 516 -13.40 15.58 26.91
N VAL A 517 -13.17 16.89 26.89
CA VAL A 517 -13.57 17.78 25.78
C VAL A 517 -12.37 18.54 25.23
N TYR A 518 -12.52 19.12 24.05
CA TYR A 518 -11.46 19.89 23.37
C TYR A 518 -11.87 21.35 23.24
N GLU A 519 -10.98 22.26 23.64
CA GLU A 519 -11.15 23.71 23.47
C GLU A 519 -10.10 24.24 22.48
N GLU A 520 -10.51 24.42 21.22
CA GLU A 520 -9.62 24.73 20.10
C GLU A 520 -8.98 26.13 20.18
N HIS A 521 -9.62 27.06 20.89
CA HIS A 521 -9.15 28.44 21.01
C HIS A 521 -8.22 28.65 22.21
N ALA A 522 -8.14 27.69 23.14
CA ALA A 522 -7.14 27.72 24.22
C ALA A 522 -5.79 27.28 23.66
N ARG A 523 -4.89 28.24 23.34
CA ARG A 523 -3.65 27.97 22.62
C ARG A 523 -2.43 27.98 23.53
N ALA A 524 -1.54 27.02 23.32
CA ALA A 524 -0.26 26.93 24.00
C ALA A 524 0.85 26.72 22.98
N TRP A 525 1.93 27.48 23.12
CA TRP A 525 3.06 27.48 22.22
C TRP A 525 4.23 26.72 22.84
N THR A 526 4.70 25.67 22.16
CA THR A 526 5.79 24.80 22.63
C THR A 526 6.91 24.68 21.59
N GLU A 527 8.10 24.29 22.05
CA GLU A 527 9.23 23.96 21.21
C GLU A 527 9.12 22.55 20.62
N ALA A 528 9.15 22.46 19.29
CA ALA A 528 9.27 21.20 18.57
C ALA A 528 10.75 20.81 18.37
N PRO A 529 11.07 19.50 18.29
CA PRO A 529 12.37 19.02 17.83
C PRO A 529 12.88 19.71 16.56
N THR A 530 14.16 20.08 16.55
CA THR A 530 14.81 20.73 15.39
C THR A 530 15.66 19.75 14.58
N THR A 531 15.99 18.59 15.16
CA THR A 531 16.81 17.55 14.52
C THR A 531 16.08 16.21 14.41
N MET A 532 16.51 15.37 13.46
CA MET A 532 15.89 14.06 13.25
C MET A 532 16.07 13.10 14.43
N SER A 533 17.23 13.14 15.11
CA SER A 533 17.48 12.31 16.30
C SER A 533 16.55 12.70 17.46
N GLN A 534 16.31 14.00 17.67
CA GLN A 534 15.35 14.47 18.66
C GLN A 534 13.92 14.03 18.31
N LEU A 535 13.52 14.19 17.05
CA LEU A 535 12.22 13.72 16.57
C LEU A 535 12.06 12.21 16.81
N TRP A 536 13.06 11.39 16.45
CA TRP A 536 13.02 9.95 16.64
C TRP A 536 12.73 9.57 18.10
N ARG A 537 13.50 10.13 19.05
CA ARG A 537 13.32 9.83 20.49
C ARG A 537 11.95 10.24 20.99
N GLN A 538 11.46 11.41 20.57
CA GLN A 538 10.12 11.87 20.92
C GLN A 538 9.05 10.92 20.38
N ARG A 539 9.11 10.57 19.10
CA ARG A 539 8.11 9.73 18.43
C ARG A 539 8.11 8.30 18.92
N TYR A 540 9.29 7.79 19.23
CA TYR A 540 9.45 6.48 19.86
C TYR A 540 8.77 6.45 21.23
N ARG A 541 9.05 7.44 22.08
CA ARG A 541 8.41 7.57 23.40
C ARG A 541 6.88 7.66 23.30
N TRP A 542 6.36 8.49 22.39
CA TRP A 542 4.92 8.67 22.23
C TRP A 542 4.24 7.42 21.70
N SER A 543 4.81 6.78 20.67
CA SER A 543 4.22 5.60 20.05
C SER A 543 4.23 4.41 21.02
N TYR A 544 5.38 4.17 21.66
CA TYR A 544 5.54 3.11 22.65
C TYR A 544 4.67 3.35 23.90
N GLY A 545 4.69 4.57 24.46
CA GLY A 545 3.86 4.93 25.62
C GLY A 545 2.36 4.81 25.34
N THR A 546 1.92 5.19 24.14
CA THR A 546 0.51 5.00 23.72
C THR A 546 0.14 3.52 23.67
N MET A 547 1.02 2.66 23.14
CA MET A 547 0.80 1.20 23.14
C MET A 547 0.75 0.62 24.56
N GLN A 548 1.60 1.11 25.48
CA GLN A 548 1.55 0.73 26.89
C GLN A 548 0.21 1.12 27.53
N ALA A 549 -0.26 2.34 27.30
CA ALA A 549 -1.56 2.82 27.81
C ALA A 549 -2.73 2.00 27.22
N MET A 550 -2.70 1.71 25.91
CA MET A 550 -3.69 0.82 25.27
C MET A 550 -3.72 -0.56 25.93
N TRP A 551 -2.55 -1.15 26.20
CA TRP A 551 -2.45 -2.45 26.86
C TRP A 551 -2.96 -2.41 28.30
N LYS A 552 -2.54 -1.40 29.09
CA LYS A 552 -3.00 -1.16 30.47
C LYS A 552 -4.53 -1.07 30.53
N HIS A 553 -5.14 -0.39 29.56
CA HIS A 553 -6.58 -0.16 29.51
C HIS A 553 -7.38 -1.11 28.61
N ARG A 554 -6.78 -2.20 28.11
CA ARG A 554 -7.43 -3.14 27.16
C ARG A 554 -8.79 -3.69 27.59
N ARG A 555 -9.04 -3.79 28.91
CA ARG A 555 -10.34 -4.22 29.47
C ARG A 555 -11.48 -3.25 29.13
N ALA A 556 -11.19 -2.00 28.77
CA ALA A 556 -12.22 -1.05 28.35
C ALA A 556 -13.03 -1.51 27.13
N LEU A 557 -12.50 -2.44 26.32
CA LEU A 557 -13.22 -3.04 25.17
C LEU A 557 -14.50 -3.79 25.58
N VAL A 558 -14.51 -4.40 26.77
CA VAL A 558 -15.66 -5.17 27.30
C VAL A 558 -16.44 -4.41 28.37
N GLU A 559 -15.90 -3.30 28.88
CA GLU A 559 -16.56 -2.44 29.86
C GLU A 559 -17.70 -1.61 29.23
N LYS A 560 -18.63 -1.16 30.07
CA LYS A 560 -19.65 -0.19 29.67
C LYS A 560 -19.00 1.19 29.51
N GLY A 561 -19.08 1.76 28.31
CA GLY A 561 -18.54 3.09 28.02
C GLY A 561 -18.22 3.28 26.54
N THR A 562 -17.98 4.52 26.13
CA THR A 562 -17.66 4.85 24.73
C THR A 562 -16.19 4.61 24.40
N PHE A 563 -15.29 4.70 25.38
CA PHE A 563 -13.85 4.71 25.14
C PHE A 563 -13.29 3.40 24.55
N GLY A 564 -13.71 2.24 25.03
CA GLY A 564 -13.22 0.97 24.48
C GLY A 564 -13.57 0.83 23.00
N ARG A 565 -14.86 0.84 22.67
CA ARG A 565 -15.35 0.60 21.31
C ARG A 565 -15.00 1.71 20.32
N ARG A 566 -14.84 2.96 20.78
CA ARG A 566 -14.53 4.10 19.89
C ARG A 566 -13.07 4.52 19.99
N GLY A 567 -12.57 4.76 21.20
CA GLY A 567 -11.23 5.26 21.46
C GLY A 567 -10.15 4.21 21.24
N LEU A 568 -10.19 3.08 21.95
CA LEU A 568 -9.16 2.04 21.82
C LEU A 568 -9.12 1.44 20.42
N LEU A 569 -10.29 1.17 19.81
CA LEU A 569 -10.32 0.70 18.41
C LEU A 569 -9.78 1.74 17.44
N ASN A 570 -10.05 3.03 17.66
CA ASN A 570 -9.45 4.09 16.85
C ASN A 570 -7.93 4.15 16.99
N LEU A 571 -7.39 4.06 18.22
CA LEU A 571 -5.94 3.99 18.45
C LEU A 571 -5.34 2.77 17.75
N ALA A 572 -5.92 1.58 17.96
CA ALA A 572 -5.42 0.34 17.39
C ALA A 572 -5.45 0.33 15.85
N ILE A 573 -6.56 0.74 15.24
CA ILE A 573 -6.72 0.67 13.78
C ILE A 573 -6.00 1.83 13.09
N PHE A 574 -6.28 3.07 13.48
CA PHE A 574 -5.85 4.25 12.72
C PHE A 574 -4.51 4.85 13.18
N GLN A 575 -4.11 4.64 14.43
CA GLN A 575 -2.83 5.17 14.94
C GLN A 575 -1.74 4.10 15.02
N THR A 576 -2.09 2.82 14.98
CA THR A 576 -1.12 1.71 15.04
C THR A 576 -1.13 0.84 13.78
N LEU A 577 -2.21 0.10 13.51
CA LEU A 577 -2.23 -0.92 12.46
C LEU A 577 -2.09 -0.32 11.05
N LEU A 578 -2.87 0.70 10.72
CA LEU A 578 -2.87 1.29 9.38
C LEU A 578 -1.51 1.94 9.03
N PRO A 579 -0.88 2.76 9.91
CA PRO A 579 0.48 3.26 9.67
C PRO A 579 1.57 2.17 9.68
N LEU A 580 1.33 1.01 10.31
CA LEU A 580 2.25 -0.13 10.24
C LEU A 580 2.18 -0.85 8.88
N LEU A 581 1.01 -0.80 8.21
CA LEU A 581 0.79 -1.38 6.88
C LEU A 581 1.16 -0.43 5.74
N SER A 582 1.28 0.88 5.97
CA SER A 582 1.58 1.85 4.91
C SER A 582 2.91 1.67 4.16
N PRO A 583 3.99 1.04 4.72
CA PRO A 583 5.16 0.68 3.91
C PRO A 583 4.82 -0.22 2.71
N LEU A 584 3.74 -1.02 2.80
CA LEU A 584 3.31 -1.86 1.68
C LEU A 584 2.89 -1.02 0.48
N ILE A 585 2.30 0.16 0.69
CA ILE A 585 1.92 1.06 -0.41
C ILE A 585 3.15 1.47 -1.22
N ASP A 586 4.29 1.72 -0.55
CA ASP A 586 5.53 2.11 -1.21
C ASP A 586 6.17 0.93 -1.96
N VAL A 587 6.11 -0.27 -1.40
CA VAL A 587 6.57 -1.50 -2.07
C VAL A 587 5.72 -1.79 -3.31
N PHE A 588 4.40 -1.66 -3.21
CA PHE A 588 3.48 -1.88 -4.33
C PHE A 588 3.55 -0.78 -5.39
N LEU A 589 3.87 0.46 -5.02
CA LEU A 589 4.20 1.51 -5.98
C LEU A 589 5.42 1.10 -6.81
N ILE A 590 6.51 0.68 -6.17
CA ILE A 590 7.73 0.24 -6.88
C ILE A 590 7.39 -0.96 -7.76
N TYR A 591 6.71 -1.98 -7.21
CA TYR A 591 6.27 -3.15 -7.97
C TYR A 591 5.44 -2.76 -9.20
N GLY A 592 4.41 -1.91 -9.03
CA GLY A 592 3.53 -1.51 -10.12
C GLY A 592 4.23 -0.68 -11.20
N LEU A 593 5.26 0.10 -10.84
CA LEU A 593 6.06 0.84 -11.82
C LEU A 593 6.94 -0.05 -12.71
N PHE A 594 7.34 -1.23 -12.24
CA PHE A 594 8.20 -2.15 -12.98
C PHE A 594 7.44 -3.29 -13.67
N PHE A 595 6.32 -3.72 -13.10
CA PHE A 595 5.64 -4.95 -13.50
C PHE A 595 4.16 -4.78 -13.88
N LEU A 596 3.56 -3.62 -13.61
CA LEU A 596 2.18 -3.30 -14.02
C LEU A 596 2.21 -2.06 -14.93
N ASN A 597 1.02 -1.56 -15.29
CA ASN A 597 0.91 -0.30 -16.01
C ASN A 597 1.46 0.87 -15.16
N PRO A 598 2.57 1.53 -15.57
CA PRO A 598 3.19 2.56 -14.76
C PRO A 598 2.33 3.82 -14.64
N LEU A 599 1.53 4.14 -15.67
CA LEU A 599 0.68 5.33 -15.69
C LEU A 599 -0.48 5.17 -14.71
N GLU A 600 -1.16 4.01 -14.72
CA GLU A 600 -2.23 3.71 -13.76
C GLU A 600 -1.70 3.66 -12.33
N THR A 601 -0.54 3.00 -12.12
CA THR A 601 0.11 2.93 -10.81
C THR A 601 0.43 4.33 -10.28
N LEU A 602 1.03 5.19 -11.12
CA LEU A 602 1.35 6.55 -10.75
C LEU A 602 0.09 7.39 -10.50
N ALA A 603 -0.95 7.23 -11.32
CA ALA A 603 -2.23 7.92 -11.16
C ALA A 603 -2.90 7.55 -9.83
N ALA A 604 -2.93 6.28 -9.45
CA ALA A 604 -3.46 5.81 -8.17
C ALA A 604 -2.69 6.40 -6.98
N TRP A 605 -1.36 6.39 -7.05
CA TRP A 605 -0.51 6.97 -6.01
C TRP A 605 -0.68 8.49 -5.88
N LEU A 606 -0.71 9.21 -7.01
CA LEU A 606 -0.98 10.66 -7.04
C LEU A 606 -2.39 10.98 -6.52
N GLY A 607 -3.39 10.15 -6.81
CA GLY A 607 -4.74 10.26 -6.26
C GLY A 607 -4.75 10.18 -4.73
N MET A 608 -4.03 9.23 -4.14
CA MET A 608 -3.88 9.12 -2.68
C MET A 608 -3.19 10.37 -2.09
N LEU A 609 -2.13 10.86 -2.73
CA LEU A 609 -1.45 12.09 -2.28
C LEU A 609 -2.35 13.33 -2.39
N ALA A 610 -3.19 13.41 -3.43
CA ALA A 610 -4.16 14.48 -3.57
C ALA A 610 -5.18 14.48 -2.43
N VAL A 611 -5.68 13.30 -2.04
CA VAL A 611 -6.60 13.15 -0.88
C VAL A 611 -5.93 13.65 0.40
N GLN A 612 -4.66 13.27 0.66
CA GLN A 612 -3.90 13.74 1.82
C GLN A 612 -3.64 15.26 1.78
N ALA A 613 -3.33 15.81 0.60
CA ALA A 613 -3.12 17.25 0.42
C ALA A 613 -4.41 18.03 0.70
N LEU A 614 -5.54 17.58 0.16
CA LEU A 614 -6.85 18.21 0.37
C LEU A 614 -7.27 18.19 1.84
N SER A 615 -7.07 17.07 2.55
CA SER A 615 -7.35 16.98 3.99
C SER A 615 -6.47 17.93 4.81
N THR A 616 -5.20 18.05 4.44
CA THR A 616 -4.24 18.96 5.09
C THR A 616 -4.60 20.43 4.84
N ILE A 617 -4.95 20.79 3.61
CA ILE A 617 -5.41 22.15 3.26
C ILE A 617 -6.67 22.49 4.06
N TYR A 618 -7.61 21.56 4.19
CA TYR A 618 -8.81 21.75 5.00
C TYR A 618 -8.48 22.01 6.47
N ALA A 619 -7.54 21.24 7.05
CA ALA A 619 -7.07 21.43 8.44
C ALA A 619 -6.52 22.84 8.67
N PHE A 620 -5.65 23.29 7.78
CA PHE A 620 -5.03 24.61 7.85
C PHE A 620 -6.06 25.73 7.72
N ARG A 621 -7.06 25.58 6.84
CA ARG A 621 -8.15 26.56 6.71
C ARG A 621 -9.03 26.62 7.96
N LEU A 622 -9.34 25.48 8.57
CA LEU A 622 -10.10 25.45 9.82
C LEU A 622 -9.38 26.20 10.95
N ASP A 623 -8.08 26.00 11.07
CA ASP A 623 -7.27 26.65 12.12
C ASP A 623 -6.78 28.06 11.75
N LYS A 624 -7.15 28.56 10.56
CA LYS A 624 -6.73 29.85 10.00
C LYS A 624 -5.19 29.99 9.93
N GLU A 625 -4.49 28.88 9.68
CA GLU A 625 -3.04 28.87 9.50
C GLU A 625 -2.66 29.14 8.04
N SER A 626 -1.49 29.74 7.83
CA SER A 626 -0.98 30.01 6.48
C SER A 626 -0.75 28.70 5.71
N LEU A 627 -1.17 28.63 4.44
CA LEU A 627 -0.92 27.48 3.58
C LEU A 627 0.52 27.38 3.09
N LYS A 628 1.36 28.41 3.31
CA LYS A 628 2.75 28.45 2.85
C LYS A 628 3.56 27.20 3.24
N PRO A 629 3.49 26.63 4.45
CA PRO A 629 4.24 25.43 4.80
C PRO A 629 3.94 24.19 3.94
N LEU A 630 2.78 24.15 3.26
CA LEU A 630 2.31 22.96 2.55
C LEU A 630 3.11 22.63 1.29
N TRP A 631 3.94 23.54 0.76
CA TRP A 631 4.84 23.20 -0.37
C TRP A 631 5.81 22.06 -0.01
N ARG A 632 6.06 21.83 1.28
CA ARG A 632 6.92 20.76 1.79
C ARG A 632 6.19 19.44 2.04
N LEU A 633 4.88 19.38 1.83
CA LEU A 633 4.08 18.18 2.02
C LEU A 633 4.54 17.01 1.12
N PRO A 634 4.88 17.21 -0.17
CA PRO A 634 5.43 16.13 -0.99
C PRO A 634 6.75 15.56 -0.43
N LEU A 635 7.60 16.40 0.16
CA LEU A 635 8.87 15.97 0.76
C LEU A 635 8.69 15.08 2.01
N GLN A 636 7.52 15.16 2.68
CA GLN A 636 7.24 14.27 3.81
C GLN A 636 7.17 12.80 3.38
N GLN A 637 6.77 12.51 2.14
CA GLN A 637 6.58 11.13 1.65
C GLN A 637 7.90 10.36 1.57
N PHE A 638 8.98 11.06 1.27
CA PHE A 638 10.30 10.47 1.03
C PHE A 638 11.16 10.35 2.28
N VAL A 639 10.99 11.25 3.26
CA VAL A 639 11.86 11.29 4.45
C VAL A 639 11.05 11.12 5.73
N TYR A 640 10.15 12.06 6.03
CA TYR A 640 9.42 12.08 7.30
C TYR A 640 8.64 10.79 7.54
N ARG A 641 7.92 10.34 6.52
CA ARG A 641 7.09 9.14 6.55
C ARG A 641 7.92 7.87 6.77
N GLN A 642 9.08 7.76 6.12
CA GLN A 642 9.99 6.62 6.28
C GLN A 642 10.54 6.55 7.71
N VAL A 643 10.90 7.70 8.29
CA VAL A 643 11.30 7.78 9.70
C VAL A 643 10.15 7.33 10.62
N MET A 644 8.91 7.75 10.35
CA MET A 644 7.76 7.35 11.16
C MET A 644 7.49 5.85 11.07
N TYR A 645 7.67 5.23 9.90
CA TYR A 645 7.55 3.78 9.73
C TYR A 645 8.53 3.04 10.63
N LEU A 646 9.81 3.40 10.58
CA LEU A 646 10.84 2.72 11.35
C LEU A 646 10.64 2.91 12.86
N VAL A 647 10.27 4.11 13.31
CA VAL A 647 9.95 4.38 14.71
C VAL A 647 8.76 3.53 15.18
N LEU A 648 7.71 3.43 14.38
CA LEU A 648 6.51 2.67 14.74
C LEU A 648 6.78 1.16 14.77
N ILE A 649 7.55 0.64 13.81
CA ILE A 649 8.02 -0.76 13.80
C ILE A 649 8.83 -1.03 15.07
N GLN A 650 9.81 -0.18 15.39
CA GLN A 650 10.62 -0.31 16.60
C GLN A 650 9.75 -0.30 17.87
N SER A 651 8.79 0.63 17.94
CA SER A 651 7.87 0.77 19.08
C SER A 651 6.98 -0.46 19.24
N THR A 652 6.49 -1.01 18.12
CA THR A 652 5.65 -2.22 18.11
C THR A 652 6.43 -3.44 18.59
N LEU A 653 7.66 -3.62 18.10
CA LEU A 653 8.54 -4.71 18.54
C LEU A 653 8.88 -4.61 20.03
N ALA A 654 9.18 -3.40 20.52
CA ALA A 654 9.42 -3.17 21.93
C ALA A 654 8.18 -3.45 22.79
N ALA A 655 6.98 -3.11 22.30
CA ALA A 655 5.71 -3.36 22.99
C ALA A 655 5.40 -4.86 23.08
N LEU A 656 5.61 -5.60 21.99
CA LEU A 656 5.46 -7.06 21.97
C LEU A 656 6.51 -7.76 22.84
N GLY A 657 7.73 -7.22 22.92
CA GLY A 657 8.81 -7.74 23.76
C GLY A 657 8.74 -7.35 25.23
N GLY A 658 7.82 -6.47 25.64
CA GLY A 658 7.67 -6.03 27.04
C GLY A 658 8.86 -5.25 27.61
N ILE A 659 9.67 -4.61 26.76
CA ILE A 659 10.92 -3.94 27.15
C ILE A 659 10.61 -2.66 27.96
N ARG A 660 11.01 -2.58 29.23
CA ARG A 660 10.93 -1.32 30.00
C ARG A 660 12.02 -0.34 29.56
N LEU A 661 11.64 0.89 29.29
CA LEU A 661 12.54 1.95 28.84
C LEU A 661 12.46 3.15 29.77
N GLY A 662 13.61 3.79 30.01
CA GLY A 662 13.71 5.03 30.78
C GLY A 662 13.37 6.28 29.97
N TRP A 663 13.08 7.38 30.66
CA TRP A 663 12.78 8.68 30.07
C TRP A 663 13.97 9.25 29.28
N GLN A 664 13.71 9.85 28.10
CA GLN A 664 14.75 10.40 27.22
C GLN A 664 14.53 11.91 26.98
N LYS A 665 15.54 12.73 27.30
CA LYS A 665 15.49 14.21 27.28
C LYS A 665 15.65 14.81 25.87
N LEU A 666 14.94 15.91 25.60
CA LEU A 666 15.14 16.80 24.44
C LEU A 666 16.02 18.01 24.85
N ARG A 667 16.92 18.45 23.98
CA ARG A 667 17.73 19.67 24.19
C ARG A 667 16.93 20.88 23.69
N ARG A 668 16.56 21.78 24.60
CA ARG A 668 15.80 23.02 24.33
C ARG A 668 16.71 24.18 23.93
N THR A 669 16.18 25.15 23.19
CA THR A 669 16.94 26.29 22.68
C THR A 669 16.57 27.63 23.33
N GLY A 670 15.40 27.75 23.97
CA GLY A 670 14.93 28.99 24.60
C GLY A 670 14.38 30.02 23.60
N GLY A 671 13.90 31.16 24.11
CA GLY A 671 13.53 32.34 23.31
C GLY A 671 12.13 32.30 22.67
N LEU A 672 11.19 31.57 23.28
CA LEU A 672 9.81 31.45 22.80
C LEU A 672 9.10 32.80 22.69
N GLU A 673 9.31 33.70 23.66
CA GLU A 673 8.66 35.02 23.69
C GLU A 673 9.09 35.88 22.48
N ALA A 674 10.37 35.86 22.11
CA ALA A 674 10.90 36.56 20.94
C ALA A 674 10.34 35.99 19.61
N LEU A 675 10.17 34.66 19.52
CA LEU A 675 9.60 33.99 18.35
C LEU A 675 8.11 34.30 18.16
N LEU A 676 7.38 34.52 19.26
CA LEU A 676 5.95 34.88 19.23
C LEU A 676 5.76 36.36 18.91
N GLY A 677 6.61 37.25 19.46
CA GLY A 677 6.57 38.70 19.16
C GLY A 677 6.75 39.03 17.68
N GLN A 678 7.53 38.24 16.94
CA GLN A 678 7.71 38.40 15.48
C GLN A 678 6.48 38.00 14.64
N ARG A 679 5.45 37.37 15.22
CA ARG A 679 4.23 36.96 14.49
C ARG A 679 3.00 37.84 14.71
N VAL A 680 3.04 38.70 15.73
CA VAL A 680 1.94 39.64 16.04
C VAL A 680 2.04 40.89 15.14
N ASN A 681 3.21 41.12 14.54
CA ASN A 681 3.43 42.05 13.42
C ASN A 681 3.34 41.31 12.09
#